data_AF-A0A6A4CQL4-F1
#
_entry.id   AF-A0A6A4CQL4-F1
#
_cell.length_a   1.000
_cell.length_b   1.000
_cell.length_c   1.000
_cell.angle_alpha   90.00
_cell.angle_beta   90.00
_cell.angle_gamma   90.00
#
_symmetry.space_group_name_H-M   'P 1'
#
loop_
_entity.id
_entity.type
_entity.pdbx_description
1 polymer ?
#
loop_
_entity_poly.entity_id
_entity_poly.type
_entity_poly.pdbx_seq_one_letter_code
_entity_poly.pdbx_strand_id
1 'polypeptide(L)'
;MNTALAANLGSYAGQYSQLYGVSGASTSVPNSSASSADSWPFHDIGAPNDVLVPNGEVCQRLSALLGRVTHQAGEYSFGGEAKTLHVMPGVALKGQEDFIALPLQKDHCESLLKCCKKEAEKLWVLPGERVEMRNPEWQAGLDKLVELSAARMGYKGVVMTVVLSKLMVVEQGGGLKLEQDPDENDRCIAKLVVQLPSKCTGGDLVVHQEGTKNQFRYTLGENKGMAAFKPHYVLYTAGAFRAVEEVTSGFSLIVVYSMCLPPELPFVRGSNGSDMLRLELAECITRLNDDLGMMEGEVENERFESVLNENADDTNSRIALVLSRDFQLQDFKTDSLDGQPNVDRDRIDYLGAANAIVPPEKQLKLYVARLQYAIPGSYGRWDQKKAVESATWYTLRGEKLGDSVSTPVNWTTALNFLNPGNETLGQIWKNGDGEFVYRYERFAIVAWPKVVDVKNTQICTGETAAAASVLMDAPVDLARLRMILRYEARQCDQAVVGMPGVSVNAPLNDLYGRAAQEYGSHVTNRSVQLVSKAPVSLVSCRNLCEAISGSNEVLLVEVFFRKYFARLGQKRELVPFLAIIVRKFGWEGVSALFLRAFDGMSCSGCMGLALQLADALINVPSVRITLTIIAVQKACGTSPEELAASCDVELLWKHAIACASPQVFRDVGNLFARLDAKMIGPVVEALSKYVTATDSLEHRALLTTMASRRRQWLMHQVAETKKPFAWEVLDMNFVGAAGMTSFLQGPNTSYQVRCFKGLEEAHRRMVLLQAKIRAPLKMTVGGRGRDAYVLVTKQTGRVTQRSQDIHKFKGEIHQLNRLLAVDSRVTASSTNTTDAVSENSNNNNAAGSNTYERIMVSTSPESSPSAVGTKRPREEPEVIVIE
;
A
#
# COMPACT_ATOMS: atom_id res chain seq x y z
N MET A 1 -12.34 36.65 52.48
CA MET A 1 -13.80 36.63 52.48
C MET A 1 -14.26 36.65 51.02
N ASN A 2 -15.00 35.71 50.45
CA ASN A 2 -15.68 34.49 50.90
C ASN A 2 -15.82 33.61 49.64
N THR A 3 -15.32 32.38 49.61
CA THR A 3 -16.12 31.14 49.79
C THR A 3 -17.50 31.19 49.14
N ALA A 4 -17.63 30.59 47.94
CA ALA A 4 -18.77 29.76 47.52
C ALA A 4 -18.65 29.44 46.03
N LEU A 5 -17.94 28.37 45.67
CA LEU A 5 -18.13 27.60 44.42
C LEU A 5 -17.27 26.32 44.46
N ALA A 6 -17.46 25.55 45.53
CA ALA A 6 -16.91 24.21 45.71
C ALA A 6 -17.92 23.37 46.48
N ALA A 7 -19.04 23.02 45.82
CA ALA A 7 -19.97 21.99 46.25
C ALA A 7 -21.05 21.83 45.18
N ASN A 8 -20.82 20.95 44.21
CA ASN A 8 -21.84 20.12 43.52
C ASN A 8 -21.26 19.63 42.19
N LEU A 9 -20.64 18.46 42.23
CA LEU A 9 -20.70 17.40 41.21
C LEU A 9 -19.90 16.19 41.73
N GLY A 10 -20.14 15.82 42.99
CA GLY A 10 -19.71 14.58 43.60
C GLY A 10 -20.95 13.74 43.89
N SER A 11 -21.51 13.12 42.87
CA SER A 11 -22.63 12.16 43.00
C SER A 11 -22.91 11.53 41.64
N TYR A 12 -22.04 10.68 41.11
CA TYR A 12 -22.36 9.58 40.18
C TYR A 12 -21.11 8.70 39.99
N ALA A 13 -20.58 8.17 41.10
CA ALA A 13 -19.57 7.12 41.09
C ALA A 13 -19.82 6.23 42.31
N GLY A 14 -20.82 5.36 42.19
CA GLY A 14 -21.26 4.55 43.33
C GLY A 14 -22.34 3.55 42.94
N GLN A 15 -22.07 2.70 41.94
CA GLN A 15 -22.72 1.40 41.76
C GLN A 15 -22.05 0.71 40.58
N TYR A 16 -21.22 -0.30 40.88
CA TYR A 16 -20.77 -1.45 40.06
C TYR A 16 -19.38 -1.90 40.53
N SER A 17 -19.28 -2.27 41.81
CA SER A 17 -18.22 -3.14 42.32
C SER A 17 -18.78 -3.95 43.50
N GLN A 18 -19.57 -4.96 43.16
CA GLN A 18 -19.74 -6.16 43.97
C GLN A 18 -19.98 -7.32 43.00
N LEU A 19 -18.90 -7.92 42.50
CA LEU A 19 -18.81 -9.33 42.12
C LEU A 19 -17.34 -9.61 41.79
N TYR A 20 -16.78 -10.57 42.52
CA TYR A 20 -15.40 -11.08 42.49
C TYR A 20 -14.39 -10.32 43.34
N GLY A 21 -14.27 -10.78 44.59
CA GLY A 21 -13.21 -10.40 45.51
C GLY A 21 -11.85 -10.95 45.09
N VAL A 22 -10.83 -10.14 45.32
CA VAL A 22 -9.43 -10.55 45.31
C VAL A 22 -8.88 -10.28 46.71
N SER A 23 -8.41 -11.34 47.37
CA SER A 23 -7.66 -11.23 48.61
C SER A 23 -6.22 -10.81 48.32
N GLY A 24 -5.81 -9.70 48.93
CA GLY A 24 -4.46 -9.49 49.47
C GLY A 24 -3.34 -9.17 48.48
N ALA A 25 -2.95 -7.90 48.42
CA ALA A 25 -1.54 -7.51 48.43
C ALA A 25 -1.40 -6.03 48.82
N SER A 26 -0.46 -5.80 49.72
CA SER A 26 -0.17 -4.59 50.46
C SER A 26 0.07 -3.33 49.62
N THR A 27 -0.44 -2.23 50.16
CA THR A 27 -0.14 -0.83 49.83
C THR A 27 1.36 -0.53 49.85
N SER A 28 1.89 -0.08 48.72
CA SER A 28 3.04 0.84 48.68
C SER A 28 2.67 2.04 47.82
N VAL A 29 2.54 3.19 48.46
CA VAL A 29 2.35 4.51 47.84
C VAL A 29 3.53 4.77 46.90
N PRO A 30 3.34 5.09 45.60
CA PRO A 30 4.40 5.70 44.81
C PRO A 30 4.41 7.19 45.06
N ASN A 31 5.57 7.68 45.49
CA ASN A 31 5.91 9.09 45.62
C ASN A 31 5.48 9.91 44.40
N SER A 32 4.79 11.01 44.69
CA SER A 32 4.58 12.15 43.81
C SER A 32 5.90 12.89 43.58
N SER A 33 6.59 12.61 42.47
CA SER A 33 7.52 13.54 41.79
C SER A 33 8.14 12.93 40.51
N ALA A 34 7.36 12.35 39.61
CA ALA A 34 7.82 12.20 38.23
C ALA A 34 7.51 13.51 37.50
N SER A 35 8.56 14.27 37.19
CA SER A 35 8.44 15.51 36.42
C SER A 35 7.78 15.23 35.07
N SER A 36 7.07 16.21 34.51
CA SER A 36 6.44 16.13 33.18
C SER A 36 7.40 15.88 32.01
N ALA A 37 8.71 15.72 32.26
CA ALA A 37 9.73 15.35 31.28
C ALA A 37 9.68 13.87 30.89
N ASP A 38 9.16 12.97 31.75
CA ASP A 38 9.22 11.52 31.52
C ASP A 38 8.23 10.98 30.47
N SER A 39 7.39 11.83 29.87
CA SER A 39 6.38 11.43 28.87
C SER A 39 6.64 11.93 27.45
N TRP A 40 7.79 12.57 27.18
CA TRP A 40 8.11 13.08 25.85
C TRP A 40 8.88 12.05 25.01
N PRO A 41 8.32 11.55 23.88
CA PRO A 41 8.97 10.54 23.02
C PRO A 41 10.27 10.95 22.34
N PHE A 42 10.45 12.25 22.08
CA PHE A 42 11.52 12.76 21.23
C PHE A 42 12.61 13.47 22.02
N HIS A 43 12.84 13.12 23.29
CA HIS A 43 13.86 13.79 24.11
C HIS A 43 15.29 13.60 23.59
N ASP A 44 15.54 12.52 22.84
CA ASP A 44 16.81 12.31 22.15
C ASP A 44 17.05 13.33 21.02
N ILE A 45 15.99 13.98 20.54
CA ILE A 45 16.03 15.04 19.50
C ILE A 45 16.01 16.43 20.16
N GLY A 46 15.19 16.61 21.20
CA GLY A 46 15.06 17.88 21.93
C GLY A 46 13.83 17.94 22.82
N ALA A 47 13.69 19.00 23.60
CA ALA A 47 12.52 19.25 24.44
C ALA A 47 11.31 19.72 23.60
N PRO A 48 10.07 19.60 24.10
CA PRO A 48 8.87 20.02 23.34
C PRO A 48 8.86 21.48 22.89
N ASN A 49 9.55 22.37 23.59
CA ASN A 49 9.63 23.80 23.26
C ASN A 49 10.83 24.13 22.37
N ASP A 50 11.69 23.16 22.09
CA ASP A 50 12.85 23.36 21.23
C ASP A 50 12.38 23.44 19.78
N VAL A 51 12.97 24.37 19.03
CA VAL A 51 12.78 24.47 17.59
C VAL A 51 13.71 23.47 16.92
N LEU A 52 13.14 22.61 16.08
CA LEU A 52 13.92 21.62 15.34
C LEU A 52 14.82 22.33 14.32
N VAL A 53 16.13 22.15 14.46
CA VAL A 53 17.14 22.67 13.54
C VAL A 53 17.68 21.51 12.68
N PRO A 54 17.64 21.60 11.34
CA PRO A 54 18.21 20.58 10.47
C PRO A 54 19.73 20.42 10.70
N ASN A 55 20.22 19.20 10.50
CA ASN A 55 21.67 18.91 10.57
C ASN A 55 22.38 19.40 9.29
N GLY A 56 23.51 20.07 9.45
CA GLY A 56 24.31 20.58 8.33
C GLY A 56 23.82 21.89 7.72
N GLU A 57 24.77 22.70 7.24
CA GLU A 57 24.52 24.05 6.72
C GLU A 57 23.58 24.05 5.50
N VAL A 58 23.74 23.07 4.60
CA VAL A 58 22.94 22.96 3.38
C VAL A 58 21.47 22.69 3.70
N CYS A 59 21.17 21.78 4.63
CA CYS A 59 19.79 21.48 5.02
C CYS A 59 19.14 22.63 5.81
N GLN A 60 19.92 23.36 6.62
CA GLN A 60 19.44 24.58 7.29
C GLN A 60 19.07 25.66 6.28
N ARG A 61 19.93 25.91 5.29
CA ARG A 61 19.65 26.86 4.19
C ARG A 61 18.43 26.42 3.39
N LEU A 62 18.34 25.13 3.02
CA LEU A 62 17.20 24.56 2.30
C LEU A 62 15.89 24.75 3.09
N SER A 63 15.89 24.47 4.39
CA SER A 63 14.74 24.67 5.28
C SER A 63 14.34 26.14 5.36
N ALA A 64 15.30 27.06 5.48
CA ALA A 64 15.04 28.49 5.50
C ALA A 64 14.43 29.00 4.19
N LEU A 65 14.93 28.54 3.03
CA LEU A 65 14.39 28.87 1.72
C LEU A 65 12.94 28.36 1.55
N LEU A 66 12.65 27.12 1.96
CA LEU A 66 11.28 26.60 1.97
C LEU A 66 10.36 27.38 2.93
N GLY A 67 10.91 28.03 3.96
CA GLY A 67 10.17 28.95 4.83
C GLY A 67 9.77 30.27 4.17
N ARG A 68 10.45 30.66 3.07
CA ARG A 68 10.12 31.86 2.27
C ARG A 68 8.94 31.63 1.31
N VAL A 69 8.56 30.36 1.06
CA VAL A 69 7.43 30.03 0.19
C VAL A 69 6.12 30.57 0.78
N THR A 70 5.31 31.19 -0.07
CA THR A 70 3.96 31.65 0.25
C THR A 70 3.01 31.34 -0.90
N HIS A 71 1.73 31.15 -0.60
CA HIS A 71 0.69 30.85 -1.60
C HIS A 71 0.52 31.94 -2.65
N GLN A 72 0.80 33.20 -2.30
CA GLN A 72 0.69 34.35 -3.21
C GLN A 72 2.00 34.69 -3.91
N ALA A 73 3.08 33.93 -3.68
CA ALA A 73 4.41 34.26 -4.19
C ALA A 73 4.44 34.34 -5.73
N GLY A 74 4.80 35.52 -6.24
CA GLY A 74 5.00 35.77 -7.68
C GLY A 74 3.83 36.50 -8.35
N GLU A 75 2.94 37.15 -7.58
CA GLU A 75 1.93 38.03 -8.16
C GLU A 75 2.57 39.16 -9.01
N TYR A 76 2.09 39.32 -10.24
CA TYR A 76 2.59 40.34 -11.17
C TYR A 76 2.18 41.77 -10.79
N SER A 77 0.93 41.93 -10.34
CA SER A 77 0.43 43.21 -9.84
C SER A 77 -0.73 43.01 -8.86
N PHE A 78 -0.87 43.92 -7.89
CA PHE A 78 -1.96 43.93 -6.93
C PHE A 78 -2.16 45.31 -6.31
N GLY A 79 -3.32 45.58 -5.75
CA GLY A 79 -3.60 46.87 -5.12
C GLY A 79 -4.83 46.86 -4.22
N GLY A 80 -5.04 47.95 -3.50
CA GLY A 80 -6.17 48.14 -2.61
C GLY A 80 -5.97 49.29 -1.61
N GLU A 81 -6.78 49.32 -0.55
CA GLU A 81 -6.61 50.25 0.56
C GLU A 81 -5.27 50.00 1.27
N ALA A 82 -4.44 51.03 1.41
CA ALA A 82 -3.15 50.95 2.08
C ALA A 82 -3.31 51.07 3.60
N LYS A 83 -3.89 50.03 4.22
CA LYS A 83 -4.26 50.03 5.66
C LYS A 83 -3.09 50.23 6.62
N THR A 84 -1.86 49.96 6.17
CA THR A 84 -0.64 50.15 6.97
C THR A 84 -0.14 51.58 6.93
N LEU A 85 -0.52 52.39 5.92
CA LEU A 85 -0.04 53.75 5.75
C LEU A 85 -0.90 54.74 6.54
N HIS A 86 -0.24 55.66 7.25
CA HIS A 86 -0.91 56.75 7.94
C HIS A 86 -1.56 57.72 6.93
N VAL A 87 -2.74 58.25 7.23
CA VAL A 87 -3.48 59.14 6.32
C VAL A 87 -2.78 60.49 6.07
N MET A 88 -1.89 60.89 7.00
CA MET A 88 -1.06 62.09 6.89
C MET A 88 0.42 61.71 6.75
N PRO A 89 0.97 61.57 5.53
CA PRO A 89 2.40 61.36 5.28
C PRO A 89 3.33 62.49 5.74
N GLY A 90 2.80 63.71 5.94
CA GLY A 90 3.63 64.90 6.14
C GLY A 90 4.47 65.23 4.90
N VAL A 91 3.85 65.23 3.71
CA VAL A 91 4.54 65.55 2.45
C VAL A 91 5.01 66.99 2.48
N ALA A 92 6.29 67.22 2.22
CA ALA A 92 6.89 68.54 2.09
C ALA A 92 7.84 68.59 0.90
N LEU A 93 8.05 69.78 0.35
CA LEU A 93 9.10 70.02 -0.64
C LEU A 93 10.43 70.27 0.08
N LYS A 94 11.53 69.69 -0.43
CA LYS A 94 12.86 69.90 0.15
C LYS A 94 13.19 71.39 0.22
N GLY A 95 13.65 71.82 1.40
CA GLY A 95 13.99 73.22 1.68
C GLY A 95 12.79 74.12 2.02
N GLN A 96 11.56 73.59 2.06
CA GLN A 96 10.39 74.31 2.58
C GLN A 96 10.00 73.80 3.97
N GLU A 97 9.53 74.70 4.84
CA GLU A 97 9.01 74.33 6.17
C GLU A 97 7.58 73.81 6.10
N ASP A 98 6.77 74.34 5.18
CA ASP A 98 5.35 74.04 5.07
C ASP A 98 5.06 72.64 4.50
N PHE A 99 3.98 72.04 5.00
CA PHE A 99 3.44 70.78 4.50
C PHE A 99 2.41 71.00 3.39
N ILE A 100 2.34 70.06 2.45
CA ILE A 100 1.23 69.98 1.51
C ILE A 100 0.00 69.46 2.26
N ALA A 101 -1.03 70.30 2.36
CA ALA A 101 -2.27 69.96 3.04
C ALA A 101 -3.02 68.83 2.31
N LEU A 102 -3.48 67.83 3.08
CA LEU A 102 -4.26 66.69 2.61
C LEU A 102 -5.65 66.67 3.28
N PRO A 103 -6.74 66.28 2.58
CA PRO A 103 -6.75 65.89 1.18
C PRO A 103 -6.44 67.05 0.22
N LEU A 104 -5.74 66.76 -0.87
CA LEU A 104 -5.34 67.80 -1.82
C LEU A 104 -6.57 68.54 -2.35
N GLN A 105 -6.57 69.87 -2.19
CA GLN A 105 -7.62 70.79 -2.68
C GLN A 105 -7.05 71.71 -3.75
N LYS A 106 -7.94 72.37 -4.51
CA LYS A 106 -7.57 73.22 -5.65
C LYS A 106 -6.57 74.31 -5.28
N ASP A 107 -6.80 75.03 -4.18
CA ASP A 107 -6.00 76.19 -3.78
C ASP A 107 -4.54 75.81 -3.41
N HIS A 108 -4.35 74.62 -2.83
CA HIS A 108 -3.02 74.09 -2.51
C HIS A 108 -2.36 73.40 -3.71
N CYS A 109 -3.14 72.92 -4.67
CA CYS A 109 -2.65 72.29 -5.90
C CYS A 109 -1.89 73.29 -6.78
N GLU A 110 -2.42 74.49 -7.01
CA GLU A 110 -1.79 75.50 -7.89
C GLU A 110 -0.38 75.89 -7.46
N SER A 111 -0.12 75.92 -6.14
CA SER A 111 1.21 76.18 -5.59
C SER A 111 2.18 75.02 -5.82
N LEU A 112 1.71 73.78 -5.71
CA LEU A 112 2.49 72.57 -5.99
C LEU A 112 2.83 72.45 -7.49
N LEU A 113 1.87 72.74 -8.37
CA LEU A 113 2.05 72.66 -9.82
C LEU A 113 3.17 73.57 -10.34
N LYS A 114 3.41 74.73 -9.72
CA LYS A 114 4.53 75.64 -10.06
C LYS A 114 5.90 74.99 -9.87
N CYS A 115 6.01 73.98 -9.01
CA CYS A 115 7.26 73.28 -8.75
C CYS A 115 7.45 72.03 -9.63
N CYS A 116 6.39 71.57 -10.30
CA CYS A 116 6.35 70.36 -11.11
C CYS A 116 6.72 70.65 -12.59
N LYS A 117 7.21 69.61 -13.28
CA LYS A 117 7.38 69.61 -14.73
C LYS A 117 6.16 68.96 -15.38
N LYS A 118 5.69 69.50 -16.50
CA LYS A 118 4.60 68.91 -17.26
C LYS A 118 5.11 67.68 -18.02
N GLU A 119 4.55 66.51 -17.75
CA GLU A 119 4.92 65.23 -18.40
C GLU A 119 3.93 64.89 -19.53
N ALA A 120 2.63 65.09 -19.29
CA ALA A 120 1.59 64.95 -20.31
C ALA A 120 0.53 66.06 -20.17
N GLU A 121 -0.52 66.00 -20.99
CA GLU A 121 -1.64 66.92 -20.84
C GLU A 121 -2.28 66.75 -19.47
N LYS A 122 -2.25 67.82 -18.65
CA LYS A 122 -2.79 67.84 -17.28
C LYS A 122 -2.21 66.78 -16.33
N LEU A 123 -0.97 66.36 -16.62
CA LEU A 123 -0.17 65.46 -15.80
C LEU A 123 1.17 66.13 -15.47
N TRP A 124 1.44 66.28 -14.17
CA TRP A 124 2.59 67.01 -13.67
C TRP A 124 3.42 66.13 -12.76
N VAL A 125 4.74 66.19 -12.90
CA VAL A 125 5.67 65.32 -12.16
C VAL A 125 6.76 66.12 -11.49
N LEU A 126 7.09 65.68 -10.28
CA LEU A 126 8.19 66.17 -9.47
C LEU A 126 9.12 65.00 -9.13
N PRO A 127 10.44 65.11 -9.35
CA PRO A 127 11.41 64.10 -8.94
C PRO A 127 11.35 63.85 -7.43
N GLY A 128 11.42 62.58 -7.02
CA GLY A 128 11.28 62.17 -5.63
C GLY A 128 12.37 62.73 -4.71
N GLU A 129 13.56 63.01 -5.23
CA GLU A 129 14.63 63.68 -4.49
C GLU A 129 14.25 65.06 -3.97
N ARG A 130 13.22 65.70 -4.53
CA ARG A 130 12.72 67.02 -4.09
C ARG A 130 11.57 66.92 -3.10
N VAL A 131 11.14 65.71 -2.73
CA VAL A 131 10.01 65.44 -1.85
C VAL A 131 10.50 64.76 -0.58
N GLU A 132 9.93 65.15 0.56
CA GLU A 132 10.18 64.53 1.87
C GLU A 132 8.87 64.08 2.50
N MET A 133 8.88 62.88 3.09
CA MET A 133 7.82 62.38 3.96
C MET A 133 8.29 62.54 5.40
N ARG A 134 7.80 63.58 6.09
CA ARG A 134 8.35 63.93 7.41
C ARG A 134 7.62 63.28 8.59
N ASN A 135 6.50 62.58 8.37
CA ASN A 135 5.84 61.83 9.44
C ASN A 135 6.52 60.47 9.65
N PRO A 136 7.10 60.18 10.83
CA PRO A 136 7.72 58.88 11.11
C PRO A 136 6.74 57.69 11.02
N GLU A 137 5.45 57.91 11.32
CA GLU A 137 4.42 56.86 11.20
C GLU A 137 4.19 56.45 9.74
N TRP A 138 4.43 57.35 8.79
CA TRP A 138 4.40 57.02 7.37
C TRP A 138 5.51 56.04 7.02
N GLN A 139 6.73 56.29 7.51
CA GLN A 139 7.86 55.41 7.22
C GLN A 139 7.64 54.02 7.82
N ALA A 140 7.23 53.92 9.09
CA ALA A 140 6.93 52.64 9.73
C ALA A 140 5.80 51.87 9.00
N GLY A 141 4.78 52.60 8.52
CA GLY A 141 3.70 52.03 7.72
C GLY A 141 4.15 51.56 6.33
N LEU A 142 5.06 52.30 5.70
CA LEU A 142 5.65 51.98 4.40
C LEU A 142 6.55 50.75 4.50
N ASP A 143 7.40 50.67 5.52
CA ASP A 143 8.26 49.51 5.77
C ASP A 143 7.43 48.23 5.89
N LYS A 144 6.32 48.29 6.64
CA LYS A 144 5.38 47.18 6.77
C LYS A 144 4.65 46.85 5.45
N LEU A 145 4.25 47.85 4.67
CA LEU A 145 3.62 47.64 3.37
C LEU A 145 4.57 46.95 2.40
N VAL A 146 5.83 47.39 2.39
CA VAL A 146 6.91 46.88 1.55
C VAL A 146 7.24 45.45 1.94
N GLU A 147 7.33 45.13 3.23
CA GLU A 147 7.54 43.76 3.72
C GLU A 147 6.42 42.80 3.23
N LEU A 148 5.15 43.18 3.44
CA LEU A 148 4.00 42.39 3.00
C LEU A 148 3.96 42.24 1.48
N SER A 149 4.30 43.31 0.75
CA SER A 149 4.32 43.32 -0.71
C SER A 149 5.47 42.48 -1.28
N ALA A 150 6.66 42.56 -0.69
CA ALA A 150 7.81 41.74 -1.03
C ALA A 150 7.48 40.25 -0.86
N ALA A 151 6.79 39.88 0.22
CA ALA A 151 6.35 38.50 0.43
C ALA A 151 5.42 37.99 -0.69
N ARG A 152 4.45 38.81 -1.13
CA ARG A 152 3.57 38.47 -2.27
C ARG A 152 4.30 38.40 -3.61
N MET A 153 5.41 39.11 -3.77
CA MET A 153 6.24 39.01 -4.98
C MET A 153 7.25 37.84 -4.95
N GLY A 154 7.23 37.00 -3.91
CA GLY A 154 8.17 35.89 -3.74
C GLY A 154 9.48 36.24 -3.04
N TYR A 155 9.58 37.44 -2.45
CA TYR A 155 10.75 37.93 -1.73
C TYR A 155 10.53 38.01 -0.21
N LYS A 156 9.79 37.04 0.35
CA LYS A 156 9.57 36.96 1.80
C LYS A 156 10.91 36.90 2.54
N GLY A 157 11.06 37.70 3.59
CA GLY A 157 12.26 37.78 4.41
C GLY A 157 13.42 38.58 3.80
N VAL A 158 13.24 39.15 2.60
CA VAL A 158 14.25 40.02 1.98
C VAL A 158 13.97 41.47 2.36
N VAL A 159 14.99 42.13 2.92
CA VAL A 159 14.92 43.56 3.25
C VAL A 159 15.10 44.37 1.96
N MET A 160 14.03 45.03 1.51
CA MET A 160 14.02 45.82 0.29
C MET A 160 14.57 47.23 0.52
N THR A 161 15.32 47.75 -0.45
CA THR A 161 15.65 49.18 -0.50
C THR A 161 14.53 49.92 -1.22
N VAL A 162 13.89 50.87 -0.54
CA VAL A 162 12.74 51.61 -1.07
C VAL A 162 13.15 53.04 -1.36
N VAL A 163 12.96 53.48 -2.60
CA VAL A 163 13.36 54.82 -3.05
C VAL A 163 12.12 55.54 -3.57
N LEU A 164 11.83 56.75 -3.07
CA LEU A 164 10.80 57.60 -3.65
C LEU A 164 11.29 58.13 -5.01
N SER A 165 10.70 57.64 -6.10
CA SER A 165 11.13 57.97 -7.46
C SER A 165 10.50 59.28 -7.94
N LYS A 166 9.18 59.42 -7.78
CA LYS A 166 8.47 60.62 -8.23
C LYS A 166 7.17 60.87 -7.47
N LEU A 167 6.74 62.13 -7.48
CA LEU A 167 5.41 62.58 -7.12
C LEU A 167 4.71 63.07 -8.38
N MET A 168 3.45 62.68 -8.56
CA MET A 168 2.64 62.97 -9.74
C MET A 168 1.33 63.64 -9.31
N VAL A 169 0.91 64.66 -10.05
CA VAL A 169 -0.39 65.32 -9.90
C VAL A 169 -1.14 65.20 -11.22
N VAL A 170 -2.31 64.56 -11.17
CA VAL A 170 -3.21 64.42 -12.32
C VAL A 170 -4.40 65.35 -12.11
N GLU A 171 -4.60 66.31 -13.01
CA GLU A 171 -5.74 67.22 -12.96
C GLU A 171 -6.96 66.65 -13.70
N GLN A 172 -8.11 67.28 -13.52
CA GLN A 172 -9.34 66.93 -14.23
C GLN A 172 -9.18 66.97 -15.75
N GLY A 173 -9.46 65.85 -16.42
CA GLY A 173 -9.26 65.60 -17.84
C GLY A 173 -7.85 65.14 -18.20
N GLY A 174 -6.98 64.96 -17.20
CA GLY A 174 -5.64 64.41 -17.33
C GLY A 174 -5.62 62.91 -17.11
N GLY A 175 -4.61 62.27 -17.65
CA GLY A 175 -4.36 60.83 -17.54
C GLY A 175 -3.00 60.50 -18.14
N LEU A 176 -2.68 59.21 -18.18
CA LEU A 176 -1.45 58.69 -18.75
C LEU A 176 -1.79 57.62 -19.79
N LYS A 177 -1.39 57.85 -21.03
CA LYS A 177 -1.49 56.84 -22.08
C LYS A 177 -0.61 55.65 -21.73
N LEU A 178 -0.92 54.49 -22.31
CA LEU A 178 -0.14 53.27 -22.09
C LEU A 178 1.34 53.50 -22.41
N GLU A 179 2.17 53.44 -21.38
CA GLU A 179 3.62 53.61 -21.46
C GLU A 179 4.33 52.52 -20.64
N GLN A 180 5.57 52.22 -21.01
CA GLN A 180 6.42 51.37 -20.18
C GLN A 180 6.98 52.22 -19.03
N ASP A 181 6.84 51.75 -17.79
CA ASP A 181 7.45 52.46 -16.67
C ASP A 181 8.98 52.26 -16.71
N PRO A 182 9.79 53.33 -16.80
CA PRO A 182 11.22 53.19 -16.85
C PRO A 182 11.77 52.54 -15.58
N ASP A 183 12.64 51.57 -15.80
CA ASP A 183 13.48 51.03 -14.74
C ASP A 183 14.66 51.99 -14.51
N GLU A 184 14.40 53.04 -13.72
CA GLU A 184 15.38 54.07 -13.36
C GLU A 184 16.52 53.52 -12.48
N ASN A 185 16.39 52.31 -11.93
CA ASN A 185 17.32 51.76 -10.96
C ASN A 185 17.60 50.30 -11.33
N ASP A 186 18.82 49.96 -11.76
CA ASP A 186 19.19 48.66 -12.36
C ASP A 186 18.84 47.39 -11.55
N ARG A 187 18.32 47.53 -10.33
CA ARG A 187 17.93 46.46 -9.40
C ARG A 187 16.49 46.60 -8.88
N CYS A 188 15.65 47.40 -9.53
CA CYS A 188 14.24 47.54 -9.20
C CYS A 188 13.50 46.25 -9.58
N ILE A 189 12.73 45.71 -8.63
CA ILE A 189 11.86 44.55 -8.88
C ILE A 189 10.41 44.95 -9.05
N ALA A 190 10.00 46.09 -8.49
CA ALA A 190 8.63 46.54 -8.51
C ALA A 190 8.47 48.04 -8.24
N LYS A 191 7.35 48.57 -8.71
CA LYS A 191 6.93 49.95 -8.51
C LYS A 191 5.70 49.94 -7.61
N LEU A 192 5.79 50.66 -6.50
CA LEU A 192 4.71 50.88 -5.55
C LEU A 192 4.12 52.26 -5.78
N VAL A 193 2.95 52.31 -6.40
CA VAL A 193 2.18 53.54 -6.67
C VAL A 193 1.20 53.73 -5.53
N VAL A 194 1.28 54.85 -4.82
CA VAL A 194 0.37 55.19 -3.72
C VAL A 194 -0.36 56.48 -4.06
N GLN A 195 -1.68 56.41 -4.17
CA GLN A 195 -2.53 57.60 -4.15
C GLN A 195 -2.64 58.10 -2.72
N LEU A 196 -2.23 59.35 -2.50
CA LEU A 196 -2.44 60.05 -1.24
C LEU A 196 -3.87 60.59 -1.16
N PRO A 197 -4.40 60.90 0.04
CA PRO A 197 -5.72 61.48 0.17
C PRO A 197 -5.90 62.71 -0.74
N SER A 198 -6.81 62.61 -1.70
CA SER A 198 -7.07 63.66 -2.68
C SER A 198 -8.53 63.63 -3.13
N LYS A 199 -9.14 64.80 -3.33
CA LYS A 199 -10.52 64.88 -3.78
C LYS A 199 -10.57 64.65 -5.29
N CYS A 200 -10.70 63.39 -5.72
CA CYS A 200 -10.80 63.00 -7.13
C CYS A 200 -11.84 61.92 -7.42
N THR A 201 -12.23 61.84 -8.70
CA THR A 201 -13.05 60.77 -9.29
C THR A 201 -12.43 60.34 -10.62
N GLY A 202 -12.47 59.05 -10.95
CA GLY A 202 -11.67 58.46 -12.02
C GLY A 202 -10.17 58.36 -11.67
N GLY A 203 -9.31 58.19 -12.66
CA GLY A 203 -7.87 58.02 -12.46
C GLY A 203 -7.41 56.59 -12.13
N ASP A 204 -8.21 55.58 -12.49
CA ASP A 204 -7.88 54.17 -12.27
C ASP A 204 -6.56 53.79 -12.97
N LEU A 205 -5.78 52.94 -12.30
CA LEU A 205 -4.50 52.46 -12.84
C LEU A 205 -4.72 51.13 -13.55
N VAL A 206 -4.33 51.08 -14.83
CA VAL A 206 -4.36 49.86 -15.65
C VAL A 206 -2.93 49.38 -15.85
N VAL A 207 -2.62 48.17 -15.40
CA VAL A 207 -1.32 47.52 -15.54
C VAL A 207 -1.44 46.40 -16.57
N HIS A 208 -0.55 46.41 -17.56
CA HIS A 208 -0.44 45.37 -18.58
C HIS A 208 0.79 44.52 -18.30
N GLN A 209 0.58 43.21 -18.32
CA GLN A 209 1.67 42.27 -18.10
C GLN A 209 2.55 42.14 -19.34
N GLU A 210 3.85 42.41 -19.17
CA GLU A 210 4.83 42.41 -20.26
C GLU A 210 4.80 41.08 -21.02
N GLY A 211 4.79 41.14 -22.36
CA GLY A 211 4.76 39.96 -23.23
C GLY A 211 3.44 39.19 -23.26
N THR A 212 2.40 39.64 -22.54
CA THR A 212 1.08 38.97 -22.50
C THR A 212 -0.06 39.92 -22.90
N LYS A 213 -1.27 39.37 -23.06
CA LYS A 213 -2.50 40.17 -23.23
C LYS A 213 -3.23 40.46 -21.91
N ASN A 214 -2.64 40.07 -20.78
CA ASN A 214 -3.28 40.25 -19.48
C ASN A 214 -3.23 41.73 -19.07
N GLN A 215 -4.38 42.27 -18.69
CA GLN A 215 -4.52 43.61 -18.14
C GLN A 215 -5.23 43.54 -16.79
N PHE A 216 -4.78 44.35 -15.85
CA PHE A 216 -5.33 44.45 -14.51
C PHE A 216 -5.70 45.91 -14.23
N ARG A 217 -6.97 46.16 -13.88
CA ARG A 217 -7.46 47.50 -13.55
C ARG A 217 -7.63 47.62 -12.05
N TYR A 218 -7.10 48.68 -11.47
CA TYR A 218 -7.15 48.94 -10.04
C TYR A 218 -7.75 50.31 -9.75
N THR A 219 -8.79 50.31 -8.93
CA THR A 219 -9.47 51.53 -8.49
C THR A 219 -8.79 52.14 -7.27
N LEU A 220 -8.33 53.38 -7.39
CA LEU A 220 -7.63 54.10 -6.33
C LEU A 220 -8.61 54.87 -5.41
N GLY A 221 -9.58 54.16 -4.83
CA GLY A 221 -10.45 54.71 -3.79
C GLY A 221 -11.72 55.43 -4.26
N GLU A 222 -12.05 55.37 -5.55
CA GLU A 222 -13.36 55.79 -6.07
C GLU A 222 -14.49 54.96 -5.43
N ASN A 223 -14.27 53.65 -5.29
CA ASN A 223 -15.19 52.74 -4.61
C ASN A 223 -15.39 53.19 -3.15
N LYS A 224 -16.61 53.64 -2.83
CA LYS A 224 -17.06 54.17 -1.50
C LYS A 224 -16.63 55.60 -1.16
N GLY A 225 -16.09 56.38 -2.11
CA GLY A 225 -15.72 57.79 -1.88
C GLY A 225 -14.56 57.99 -0.90
N MET A 226 -13.68 56.99 -0.78
CA MET A 226 -12.58 56.99 0.20
C MET A 226 -11.29 57.63 -0.32
N ALA A 227 -11.21 57.96 -1.62
CA ALA A 227 -10.05 58.61 -2.24
C ALA A 227 -9.58 59.87 -1.50
N ALA A 228 -10.51 60.65 -0.92
CA ALA A 228 -10.20 61.86 -0.17
C ALA A 228 -9.78 61.61 1.29
N PHE A 229 -9.88 60.38 1.79
CA PHE A 229 -9.72 60.11 3.23
C PHE A 229 -8.71 59.02 3.53
N LYS A 230 -8.35 58.19 2.55
CA LYS A 230 -7.46 57.05 2.75
C LYS A 230 -6.50 56.84 1.59
N PRO A 231 -5.24 56.49 1.89
CA PRO A 231 -4.30 56.11 0.86
C PRO A 231 -4.70 54.78 0.22
N HIS A 232 -4.56 54.70 -1.09
CA HIS A 232 -4.71 53.47 -1.87
C HIS A 232 -3.41 53.19 -2.60
N TYR A 233 -3.08 51.93 -2.79
CA TYR A 233 -1.86 51.57 -3.46
C TYR A 233 -2.11 50.55 -4.56
N VAL A 234 -1.23 50.57 -5.55
CA VAL A 234 -1.06 49.51 -6.54
C VAL A 234 0.42 49.25 -6.67
N LEU A 235 0.76 47.98 -6.71
CA LEU A 235 2.09 47.51 -6.94
C LEU A 235 2.12 46.65 -8.19
N TYR A 236 3.17 46.78 -8.99
CA TYR A 236 3.43 45.96 -10.17
C TYR A 236 4.92 45.76 -10.36
N THR A 237 5.29 44.67 -11.04
CA THR A 237 6.69 44.37 -11.34
C THR A 237 7.33 45.46 -12.21
N ALA A 238 8.63 45.69 -12.03
CA ALA A 238 9.39 46.62 -12.85
C ALA A 238 9.31 46.23 -14.35
N GLY A 239 9.32 47.23 -15.24
CA GLY A 239 9.18 47.02 -16.69
C GLY A 239 7.74 46.85 -17.20
N ALA A 240 6.73 46.83 -16.32
CA ALA A 240 5.34 46.75 -16.72
C ALA A 240 4.89 47.97 -17.53
N PHE A 241 3.95 47.74 -18.45
CA PHE A 241 3.24 48.82 -19.13
C PHE A 241 2.07 49.28 -18.27
N ARG A 242 1.93 50.59 -18.08
CA ARG A 242 0.87 51.18 -17.27
C ARG A 242 0.14 52.28 -18.03
N ALA A 243 -1.13 52.46 -17.69
CA ALA A 243 -1.93 53.61 -18.09
C ALA A 243 -2.70 54.12 -16.86
N VAL A 244 -2.87 55.43 -16.79
CA VAL A 244 -3.75 56.07 -15.80
C VAL A 244 -4.94 56.61 -16.58
N GLU A 245 -6.13 56.14 -16.24
CA GLU A 245 -7.35 56.60 -16.88
C GLU A 245 -7.64 58.06 -16.57
N GLU A 246 -8.57 58.65 -17.30
CA GLU A 246 -8.90 60.06 -17.13
C GLU A 246 -9.45 60.35 -15.73
N VAL A 247 -8.92 61.38 -15.08
CA VAL A 247 -9.51 61.94 -13.86
C VAL A 247 -10.70 62.79 -14.27
N THR A 248 -11.92 62.34 -13.98
CA THR A 248 -13.15 63.00 -14.42
C THR A 248 -13.53 64.21 -13.56
N SER A 249 -13.03 64.27 -12.32
CA SER A 249 -13.27 65.37 -11.38
C SER A 249 -12.13 65.51 -10.37
N GLY A 250 -11.74 66.75 -10.05
CA GLY A 250 -10.78 67.06 -9.00
C GLY A 250 -9.31 66.84 -9.36
N PHE A 251 -8.50 66.41 -8.39
CA PHE A 251 -7.05 66.20 -8.55
C PHE A 251 -6.62 64.90 -7.86
N SER A 252 -5.82 64.08 -8.54
CA SER A 252 -5.21 62.88 -7.95
C SER A 252 -3.74 63.14 -7.62
N LEU A 253 -3.38 62.96 -6.35
CA LEU A 253 -1.99 63.09 -5.88
C LEU A 253 -1.40 61.70 -5.66
N ILE A 254 -0.37 61.38 -6.42
CA ILE A 254 0.23 60.05 -6.46
C ILE A 254 1.72 60.15 -6.13
N VAL A 255 2.23 59.21 -5.35
CA VAL A 255 3.66 59.02 -5.12
C VAL A 255 4.06 57.63 -5.59
N VAL A 256 5.20 57.54 -6.26
CA VAL A 256 5.71 56.30 -6.85
C VAL A 256 7.04 55.96 -6.19
N TYR A 257 7.10 54.81 -5.54
CA TYR A 257 8.31 54.25 -4.96
C TYR A 257 8.85 53.13 -5.86
N SER A 258 10.17 53.04 -5.98
CA SER A 258 10.87 51.90 -6.56
C SER A 258 11.36 50.98 -5.44
N MET A 259 10.92 49.72 -5.48
CA MET A 259 11.38 48.67 -4.57
C MET A 259 12.53 47.93 -5.23
N CYS A 260 13.71 48.03 -4.63
CA CYS A 260 14.96 47.50 -5.18
C CYS A 260 15.52 46.40 -4.30
N LEU A 261 16.11 45.39 -4.93
CA LEU A 261 16.83 44.35 -4.20
C LEU A 261 18.12 44.93 -3.58
N PRO A 262 18.45 44.52 -2.35
CA PRO A 262 19.72 44.89 -1.72
C PRO A 262 20.90 44.39 -2.57
N PRO A 263 22.03 45.10 -2.60
CA PRO A 263 23.14 44.85 -3.53
C PRO A 263 23.77 43.46 -3.39
N GLU A 264 23.67 42.84 -2.21
CA GLU A 264 24.26 41.54 -1.87
C GLU A 264 23.54 40.36 -2.54
N LEU A 265 22.27 40.52 -2.93
CA LEU A 265 21.51 39.43 -3.56
C LEU A 265 21.81 39.35 -5.07
N PRO A 266 21.78 38.18 -5.69
CA PRO A 266 21.81 38.08 -7.14
C PRO A 266 20.53 38.70 -7.75
N PHE A 267 20.68 39.46 -8.83
CA PHE A 267 19.57 40.02 -9.60
C PHE A 267 19.69 39.60 -11.05
N VAL A 268 18.64 38.98 -11.58
CA VAL A 268 18.50 38.65 -13.00
C VAL A 268 17.30 39.43 -13.53
N ARG A 269 17.52 40.24 -14.56
CA ARG A 269 16.44 41.02 -15.16
C ARG A 269 15.39 40.07 -15.74
N GLY A 270 14.12 40.29 -15.41
CA GLY A 270 12.99 39.47 -15.86
C GLY A 270 12.66 38.24 -15.00
N SER A 271 13.49 37.89 -14.01
CA SER A 271 13.13 36.86 -13.03
C SER A 271 12.27 37.44 -11.91
N ASN A 272 11.17 36.78 -11.56
CA ASN A 272 10.41 37.14 -10.35
C ASN A 272 11.03 36.50 -9.08
N GLY A 273 10.53 36.86 -7.90
CA GLY A 273 11.06 36.32 -6.64
C GLY A 273 10.91 34.80 -6.53
N SER A 274 9.89 34.24 -7.16
CA SER A 274 9.65 32.80 -7.21
C SER A 274 10.71 32.06 -8.03
N ASP A 275 11.14 32.61 -9.16
CA ASP A 275 12.18 32.04 -10.01
C ASP A 275 13.54 32.08 -9.31
N MET A 276 13.86 33.21 -8.65
CA MET A 276 15.06 33.33 -7.83
C MET A 276 15.07 32.31 -6.68
N LEU A 277 13.94 32.15 -5.98
CA LEU A 277 13.82 31.16 -4.92
C LEU A 277 14.04 29.72 -5.44
N ARG A 278 13.50 29.37 -6.62
CA ARG A 278 13.72 28.05 -7.24
C ARG A 278 15.18 27.84 -7.61
N LEU A 279 15.88 28.87 -8.08
CA LEU A 279 17.32 28.79 -8.38
C LEU A 279 18.16 28.60 -7.11
N GLU A 280 17.88 29.36 -6.04
CA GLU A 280 18.55 29.18 -4.74
C GLU A 280 18.29 27.78 -4.14
N LEU A 281 17.07 27.26 -4.29
CA LEU A 281 16.72 25.89 -3.89
C LEU A 281 17.49 24.86 -4.75
N ALA A 282 17.59 25.05 -6.06
CA ALA A 282 18.31 24.17 -6.96
C ALA A 282 19.83 24.14 -6.66
N GLU A 283 20.41 25.29 -6.28
CA GLU A 283 21.78 25.37 -5.78
C GLU A 283 21.97 24.51 -4.52
N CYS A 284 21.04 24.60 -3.55
CA CYS A 284 21.09 23.79 -2.34
C CYS A 284 20.96 22.29 -2.65
N ILE A 285 20.06 21.91 -3.56
CA ILE A 285 19.91 20.51 -4.02
C ILE A 285 21.20 20.00 -4.67
N THR A 286 21.86 20.85 -5.47
CA THR A 286 23.15 20.52 -6.10
C THR A 286 24.21 20.26 -5.02
N ARG A 287 24.33 21.15 -4.03
CA ARG A 287 25.30 21.02 -2.92
C ARG A 287 25.06 19.78 -2.04
N LEU A 288 23.81 19.33 -1.88
CA LEU A 288 23.51 18.06 -1.20
C LEU A 288 24.19 16.85 -1.86
N ASN A 289 24.48 16.92 -3.17
CA ASN A 289 25.23 15.87 -3.85
C ASN A 289 26.73 15.99 -3.63
N ASP A 290 27.26 17.22 -3.55
CA ASP A 290 28.69 17.46 -3.37
C ASP A 290 29.18 16.96 -2.00
N ASP A 291 28.32 17.03 -0.98
CA ASP A 291 28.56 16.45 0.36
C ASP A 291 28.72 14.91 0.33
N LEU A 292 28.34 14.23 -0.77
CA LEU A 292 28.59 12.80 -0.97
C LEU A 292 30.01 12.49 -1.49
N GLY A 293 30.84 13.52 -1.77
CA GLY A 293 32.24 13.35 -2.17
C GLY A 293 32.44 12.72 -3.56
N MET A 294 31.42 12.77 -4.42
CA MET A 294 31.43 12.10 -5.73
C MET A 294 32.05 13.02 -6.80
N MET A 295 33.17 12.60 -7.40
CA MET A 295 33.85 13.35 -8.47
C MET A 295 33.07 13.26 -9.79
N GLU A 296 32.97 14.38 -10.52
CA GLU A 296 32.39 14.40 -11.86
C GLU A 296 33.27 13.60 -12.84
N GLY A 297 32.71 12.55 -13.46
CA GLY A 297 33.38 11.79 -14.53
C GLY A 297 33.66 10.31 -14.25
N GLU A 298 33.26 9.77 -13.09
CA GLU A 298 33.44 8.33 -12.80
C GLU A 298 32.60 7.43 -13.71
N VAL A 299 33.19 6.30 -14.13
CA VAL A 299 32.54 5.28 -14.97
C VAL A 299 31.39 4.64 -14.18
N GLU A 300 30.26 4.31 -14.83
CA GLU A 300 29.04 3.79 -14.17
C GLU A 300 29.30 2.63 -13.17
N ASN A 301 30.30 1.78 -13.43
CA ASN A 301 30.67 0.67 -12.55
C ASN A 301 31.46 1.11 -11.31
N GLU A 302 32.34 2.11 -11.40
CA GLU A 302 33.09 2.64 -10.25
C GLU A 302 32.17 3.45 -9.33
N ARG A 303 31.26 4.23 -9.93
CA ARG A 303 30.16 4.91 -9.24
C ARG A 303 29.25 3.95 -8.49
N PHE A 304 29.04 2.75 -9.01
CA PHE A 304 28.25 1.71 -8.35
C PHE A 304 28.97 1.13 -7.12
N GLU A 305 30.29 0.91 -7.18
CA GLU A 305 31.06 0.41 -6.03
C GLU A 305 31.16 1.43 -4.89
N SER A 306 31.29 2.73 -5.20
CA SER A 306 31.33 3.79 -4.19
C SER A 306 29.97 4.02 -3.51
N VAL A 307 28.87 4.00 -4.27
CA VAL A 307 27.50 4.16 -3.75
C VAL A 307 27.07 3.03 -2.80
N LEU A 308 27.55 1.81 -3.02
CA LEU A 308 27.20 0.66 -2.18
C LEU A 308 28.04 0.54 -0.89
N ASN A 309 28.99 1.45 -0.67
CA ASN A 309 29.76 1.46 0.57
C ASN A 309 28.86 1.84 1.75
N GLU A 310 28.54 0.85 2.59
CA GLU A 310 27.70 1.03 3.79
C GLU A 310 28.32 1.99 4.81
N ASN A 311 29.64 2.15 4.78
CA ASN A 311 30.38 3.00 5.73
C ASN A 311 30.37 4.49 5.35
N ALA A 312 29.88 4.85 4.15
CA ALA A 312 29.70 6.25 3.78
C ALA A 312 28.47 6.80 4.53
N ASP A 313 28.70 7.75 5.44
CA ASP A 313 27.64 8.43 6.19
C ASP A 313 26.96 9.47 5.31
N ASP A 314 25.84 9.06 4.71
CA ASP A 314 25.00 9.91 3.85
C ASP A 314 23.74 10.42 4.57
N THR A 315 23.68 10.32 5.90
CA THR A 315 22.50 10.71 6.71
C THR A 315 22.09 12.16 6.49
N ASN A 316 23.05 13.08 6.34
CA ASN A 316 22.77 14.49 6.06
C ASN A 316 22.09 14.72 4.69
N SER A 317 22.26 13.81 3.73
CA SER A 317 21.64 13.92 2.40
C SER A 317 20.18 13.44 2.35
N ARG A 318 19.70 12.78 3.41
CA ARG A 318 18.34 12.23 3.52
C ARG A 318 17.43 13.24 4.17
N ILE A 319 16.87 14.16 3.39
CA ILE A 319 15.99 15.21 3.91
C ILE A 319 14.56 14.72 4.12
N ALA A 320 13.89 15.23 5.15
CA ALA A 320 12.49 14.97 5.43
C ALA A 320 11.75 16.28 5.73
N LEU A 321 10.97 16.78 4.76
CA LEU A 321 10.07 17.92 4.96
C LEU A 321 8.80 17.42 5.68
N VAL A 322 8.68 17.71 6.98
CA VAL A 322 7.48 17.36 7.75
C VAL A 322 6.32 18.27 7.33
N LEU A 323 5.18 17.66 7.06
CA LEU A 323 3.97 18.38 6.64
C LEU A 323 3.10 18.70 7.86
N SER A 324 2.30 19.75 7.74
CA SER A 324 1.34 20.18 8.76
C SER A 324 0.36 19.07 9.14
N ARG A 325 -0.19 19.20 10.35
CA ARG A 325 -1.16 18.23 10.92
C ARG A 325 -2.39 18.00 10.06
N ASP A 326 -2.83 19.03 9.37
CA ASP A 326 -4.05 18.99 8.58
C ASP A 326 -3.84 18.30 7.23
N PHE A 327 -2.58 18.04 6.84
CA PHE A 327 -2.24 17.39 5.58
C PHE A 327 -2.67 15.91 5.59
N GLN A 328 -3.51 15.55 4.62
CA GLN A 328 -4.03 14.20 4.42
C GLN A 328 -3.47 13.59 3.13
N LEU A 329 -3.47 12.25 3.06
CA LEU A 329 -3.02 11.54 1.85
C LEU A 329 -3.83 11.92 0.59
N GLN A 330 -5.08 12.37 0.76
CA GLN A 330 -5.94 12.83 -0.34
C GLN A 330 -5.45 14.13 -0.97
N ASP A 331 -4.70 14.95 -0.21
CA ASP A 331 -4.17 16.23 -0.69
C ASP A 331 -3.07 16.03 -1.75
N PHE A 332 -2.48 14.83 -1.83
CA PHE A 332 -1.58 14.43 -2.93
C PHE A 332 -2.30 14.04 -4.22
N LYS A 333 -3.62 13.75 -4.16
CA LYS A 333 -4.37 13.18 -5.29
C LYS A 333 -5.25 14.18 -6.02
N THR A 334 -5.58 15.29 -5.37
CA THR A 334 -6.48 16.30 -5.94
C THR A 334 -5.65 17.30 -6.74
N ASP A 335 -5.83 17.37 -8.06
CA ASP A 335 -5.52 18.57 -8.81
C ASP A 335 -6.55 19.62 -8.39
N SER A 336 -6.13 20.51 -7.50
CA SER A 336 -7.01 21.36 -6.70
C SER A 336 -7.83 22.32 -7.57
N LEU A 337 -9.11 21.99 -7.79
CA LEU A 337 -10.13 22.94 -8.27
C LEU A 337 -10.84 23.67 -7.12
N ASP A 338 -10.89 23.10 -5.89
CA ASP A 338 -11.69 23.65 -4.77
C ASP A 338 -11.00 23.63 -3.39
N GLY A 339 -9.68 23.47 -3.31
CA GLY A 339 -8.95 23.31 -2.03
C GLY A 339 -8.51 24.62 -1.38
N GLN A 340 -8.75 24.77 -0.07
CA GLN A 340 -8.22 25.85 0.77
C GLN A 340 -6.69 25.95 0.63
N PRO A 341 -6.10 27.16 0.59
CA PRO A 341 -4.66 27.36 0.38
C PRO A 341 -3.82 26.57 1.41
N ASN A 342 -2.92 25.70 0.92
CA ASN A 342 -2.04 24.87 1.75
C ASN A 342 -0.57 25.15 1.41
N VAL A 343 0.12 25.84 2.32
CA VAL A 343 1.53 26.25 2.14
C VAL A 343 2.48 25.06 1.98
N ASP A 344 2.14 23.89 2.52
CA ASP A 344 2.98 22.71 2.36
C ASP A 344 2.93 22.18 0.93
N ARG A 345 1.78 22.28 0.26
CA ARG A 345 1.67 21.95 -1.17
C ARG A 345 2.55 22.87 -2.01
N ASP A 346 2.50 24.18 -1.74
CA ASP A 346 3.37 25.15 -2.40
C ASP A 346 4.86 24.80 -2.18
N ARG A 347 5.25 24.43 -0.95
CA ARG A 347 6.64 24.02 -0.66
C ARG A 347 7.06 22.78 -1.46
N ILE A 348 6.17 21.80 -1.61
CA ILE A 348 6.42 20.58 -2.39
C ILE A 348 6.58 20.94 -3.88
N ASP A 349 5.73 21.82 -4.40
CA ASP A 349 5.79 22.26 -5.80
C ASP A 349 7.08 23.05 -6.09
N TYR A 350 7.49 23.94 -5.18
CA TYR A 350 8.77 24.66 -5.30
C TYR A 350 9.97 23.73 -5.20
N LEU A 351 9.95 22.76 -4.28
CA LEU A 351 11.01 21.75 -4.18
C LEU A 351 11.09 20.91 -5.47
N GLY A 352 9.95 20.49 -6.01
CA GLY A 352 9.85 19.74 -7.27
C GLY A 352 10.35 20.54 -8.47
N ALA A 353 9.94 21.81 -8.58
CA ALA A 353 10.38 22.71 -9.65
C ALA A 353 11.89 23.01 -9.56
N ALA A 354 12.42 23.26 -8.36
CA ALA A 354 13.85 23.43 -8.15
C ALA A 354 14.64 22.16 -8.51
N ASN A 355 14.14 20.99 -8.10
CA ASN A 355 14.75 19.70 -8.45
C ASN A 355 14.77 19.46 -9.96
N ALA A 356 13.78 19.95 -10.72
CA ALA A 356 13.75 19.82 -12.17
C ALA A 356 14.79 20.70 -12.91
N ILE A 357 15.27 21.78 -12.28
CA ILE A 357 16.34 22.64 -12.82
C ILE A 357 17.71 21.95 -12.72
N VAL A 358 17.90 21.11 -11.71
CA VAL A 358 19.16 20.40 -11.43
C VAL A 358 19.42 19.32 -12.50
N PRO A 359 20.68 19.11 -12.93
CA PRO A 359 21.04 18.05 -13.87
C PRO A 359 20.53 16.66 -13.41
N PRO A 360 20.05 15.78 -14.33
CA PRO A 360 19.36 14.53 -14.00
C PRO A 360 20.06 13.64 -12.96
N GLU A 361 21.39 13.62 -12.97
CA GLU A 361 22.27 12.86 -12.10
C GLU A 361 22.43 13.43 -10.68
N LYS A 362 22.15 14.73 -10.50
CA LYS A 362 22.15 15.44 -9.20
C LYS A 362 20.74 15.66 -8.65
N GLN A 363 19.69 15.24 -9.37
CA GLN A 363 18.32 15.35 -8.89
C GLN A 363 18.07 14.46 -7.65
N LEU A 364 17.16 14.89 -6.80
CA LEU A 364 16.60 14.10 -5.72
C LEU A 364 15.52 13.14 -6.24
N LYS A 365 15.41 11.98 -5.59
CA LYS A 365 14.22 11.13 -5.64
C LYS A 365 13.35 11.43 -4.41
N LEU A 366 12.06 11.65 -4.63
CA LEU A 366 11.11 12.06 -3.60
C LEU A 366 10.09 10.97 -3.32
N TYR A 367 9.74 10.81 -2.05
CA TYR A 367 8.75 9.87 -1.53
C TYR A 367 7.85 10.56 -0.51
N VAL A 368 6.64 10.04 -0.37
CA VAL A 368 5.76 10.40 0.74
C VAL A 368 5.93 9.34 1.82
N ALA A 369 6.24 9.75 3.05
CA ALA A 369 6.31 8.86 4.20
C ALA A 369 5.28 9.26 5.25
N ARG A 370 4.47 8.31 5.71
CA ARG A 370 3.70 8.42 6.94
C ARG A 370 4.56 7.88 8.08
N LEU A 371 5.21 8.78 8.80
CA LEU A 371 6.06 8.50 9.95
C LEU A 371 5.19 8.23 11.17
N GLN A 372 5.50 7.17 11.91
CA GLN A 372 4.74 6.75 13.07
C GLN A 372 5.71 6.44 14.22
N TYR A 373 5.32 6.85 15.42
CA TYR A 373 5.97 6.48 16.67
C TYR A 373 4.88 5.92 17.59
N ALA A 374 4.95 4.64 17.92
CA ALA A 374 3.91 3.97 18.71
C ALA A 374 4.51 3.00 19.73
N ILE A 375 3.80 2.75 20.83
CA ILE A 375 4.16 1.71 21.79
C ILE A 375 3.15 0.55 21.65
N PRO A 376 3.51 -0.56 20.98
CA PRO A 376 2.58 -1.67 20.76
C PRO A 376 2.21 -2.36 22.08
N GLY A 377 0.92 -2.60 22.31
CA GLY A 377 0.43 -3.49 23.36
C GLY A 377 0.33 -2.92 24.78
N SER A 378 0.52 -1.62 24.98
CA SER A 378 0.43 -0.96 26.29
C SER A 378 -0.83 -0.09 26.42
N TYR A 379 -1.88 -0.63 27.05
CA TYR A 379 -2.99 0.17 27.55
C TYR A 379 -2.58 0.84 28.87
N GLY A 380 -2.03 2.06 28.80
CA GLY A 380 -1.96 2.97 29.95
C GLY A 380 -0.62 3.14 30.69
N ARG A 381 0.51 2.59 30.20
CA ARG A 381 1.84 2.92 30.75
C ARG A 381 2.84 3.21 29.63
N TRP A 382 3.40 4.41 29.63
CA TRP A 382 4.45 4.83 28.70
C TRP A 382 5.75 4.10 29.08
N ASP A 383 6.20 3.17 28.22
CA ASP A 383 7.48 2.49 28.35
C ASP A 383 8.27 2.72 27.06
N GLN A 384 9.14 3.72 27.08
CA GLN A 384 9.94 4.12 25.93
C GLN A 384 10.81 2.97 25.40
N LYS A 385 11.21 2.01 26.23
CA LYS A 385 11.97 0.83 25.78
C LYS A 385 11.17 -0.07 24.84
N LYS A 386 9.85 0.11 24.76
CA LYS A 386 8.93 -0.59 23.85
C LYS A 386 8.43 0.28 22.71
N ALA A 387 8.88 1.53 22.61
CA ALA A 387 8.52 2.39 21.50
C ALA A 387 9.11 1.84 20.20
N VAL A 388 8.29 1.87 19.15
CA VAL A 388 8.66 1.45 17.81
C VAL A 388 8.42 2.62 16.88
N GLU A 389 9.49 3.03 16.22
CA GLU A 389 9.44 3.92 15.08
C GLU A 389 9.16 3.11 13.82
N SER A 390 8.17 3.53 13.05
CA SER A 390 7.85 2.88 11.79
C SER A 390 7.41 3.89 10.73
N ALA A 391 7.52 3.52 9.46
CA ALA A 391 7.10 4.35 8.35
C ALA A 391 6.21 3.55 7.39
N THR A 392 5.22 4.22 6.81
CA THR A 392 4.48 3.72 5.65
C THR A 392 4.82 4.58 4.45
N TRP A 393 5.30 3.99 3.37
CA TRP A 393 5.84 4.71 2.22
C TRP A 393 4.85 4.75 1.06
N TYR A 394 4.86 5.84 0.30
CA TYR A 394 3.99 6.07 -0.85
C TYR A 394 4.75 6.81 -1.96
N THR A 395 4.29 6.64 -3.20
CA THR A 395 4.69 7.50 -4.33
C THR A 395 4.15 8.92 -4.12
N LEU A 396 4.69 9.90 -4.85
CA LEU A 396 4.15 11.27 -4.86
C LEU A 396 2.67 11.33 -5.33
N ARG A 397 2.20 10.31 -6.06
CA ARG A 397 0.79 10.15 -6.47
C ARG A 397 -0.10 9.56 -5.37
N GLY A 398 0.47 9.28 -4.20
CA GLY A 398 -0.23 8.66 -3.07
C GLY A 398 -0.49 7.16 -3.24
N GLU A 399 0.25 6.47 -4.12
CA GLU A 399 0.19 5.02 -4.27
C GLU A 399 1.09 4.37 -3.22
N LYS A 400 0.58 3.41 -2.48
CA LYS A 400 1.31 2.80 -1.37
C LYS A 400 2.44 1.89 -1.87
N LEU A 401 3.61 2.00 -1.26
CA LEU A 401 4.78 1.14 -1.51
C LEU A 401 4.83 -0.01 -0.50
N GLY A 402 4.97 -1.25 -0.99
CA GLY A 402 5.12 -2.46 -0.16
C GLY A 402 3.82 -3.04 0.44
N ASP A 403 3.98 -4.12 1.21
CA ASP A 403 2.90 -5.02 1.66
C ASP A 403 2.19 -4.53 2.93
N SER A 404 1.44 -3.42 2.85
CA SER A 404 0.44 -2.94 3.84
C SER A 404 0.88 -2.63 5.30
N VAL A 405 1.94 -3.23 5.82
CA VAL A 405 2.46 -3.10 7.19
C VAL A 405 3.52 -2.00 7.24
N SER A 406 3.48 -1.14 8.26
CA SER A 406 4.51 -0.12 8.49
C SER A 406 5.85 -0.80 8.76
N THR A 407 6.90 -0.40 8.07
CA THR A 407 8.24 -0.96 8.26
C THR A 407 8.91 -0.32 9.47
N PRO A 408 9.52 -1.09 10.40
CA PRO A 408 10.32 -0.54 11.48
C PRO A 408 11.51 0.23 10.91
N VAL A 409 11.63 1.51 11.27
CA VAL A 409 12.67 2.42 10.77
C VAL A 409 12.95 3.41 11.89
N ASN A 410 14.21 3.56 12.28
CA ASN A 410 14.63 4.60 13.24
C ASN A 410 14.71 5.95 12.53
N TRP A 411 13.57 6.44 12.04
CA TRP A 411 13.49 7.62 11.19
C TRP A 411 13.96 8.89 11.92
N THR A 412 13.94 8.92 13.25
CA THR A 412 14.45 10.04 14.06
C THR A 412 15.96 10.26 13.90
N THR A 413 16.71 9.20 13.62
CA THR A 413 18.17 9.24 13.42
C THR A 413 18.56 9.05 11.96
N ALA A 414 17.68 8.42 11.16
CA ALA A 414 17.95 8.13 9.76
C ALA A 414 17.62 9.28 8.80
N LEU A 415 16.75 10.21 9.20
CA LEU A 415 16.27 11.32 8.36
C LEU A 415 16.63 12.68 8.98
N ASN A 416 16.98 13.62 8.12
CA ASN A 416 17.29 15.00 8.47
C ASN A 416 16.05 15.89 8.26
N PHE A 417 15.40 16.25 9.35
CA PHE A 417 14.12 16.96 9.30
C PHE A 417 14.26 18.43 8.94
N LEU A 418 13.51 18.86 7.92
CA LEU A 418 13.36 20.27 7.56
C LEU A 418 12.19 20.86 8.34
N ASN A 419 12.38 22.07 8.86
CA ASN A 419 11.40 22.82 9.66
C ASN A 419 11.18 24.23 9.09
N PRO A 420 10.60 24.36 7.88
CA PRO A 420 10.40 25.66 7.25
C PRO A 420 9.36 26.54 7.97
N GLY A 421 8.54 25.95 8.85
CA GLY A 421 7.57 26.67 9.68
C GLY A 421 8.19 27.32 10.93
N ASN A 422 9.45 27.00 11.25
CA ASN A 422 10.09 27.37 12.51
C ASN A 422 9.26 26.91 13.74
N GLU A 423 8.62 25.75 13.62
CA GLU A 423 7.73 25.21 14.64
C GLU A 423 8.55 24.50 15.73
N THR A 424 8.07 24.56 16.96
CA THR A 424 8.62 23.76 18.06
C THR A 424 8.29 22.29 17.86
N LEU A 425 9.12 21.39 18.39
CA LEU A 425 8.86 19.94 18.32
C LEU A 425 7.48 19.56 18.87
N GLY A 426 7.00 20.27 19.89
CA GLY A 426 5.67 20.12 20.45
C GLY A 426 4.57 20.49 19.45
N GLN A 427 4.73 21.57 18.69
CA GLN A 427 3.78 21.97 17.64
C GLN A 427 3.75 20.96 16.49
N ILE A 428 4.92 20.46 16.09
CA ILE A 428 5.04 19.47 15.01
C ILE A 428 4.35 18.17 15.43
N TRP A 429 4.69 17.62 16.61
CA TRP A 429 4.33 16.24 16.94
C TRP A 429 3.15 16.08 17.90
N LYS A 430 2.86 17.00 18.84
CA LYS A 430 1.75 16.76 19.81
C LYS A 430 0.38 16.67 19.12
N ASN A 431 -0.42 15.72 19.58
CA ASN A 431 -1.82 15.57 19.18
C ASN A 431 -2.68 16.35 20.17
N GLY A 432 -2.83 17.66 19.96
CA GLY A 432 -3.68 18.54 20.79
C GLY A 432 -3.29 18.59 22.28
N ASP A 433 -4.02 19.40 23.05
CA ASP A 433 -3.90 19.45 24.51
C ASP A 433 -4.88 18.45 25.14
N GLY A 434 -4.39 17.59 26.04
CA GLY A 434 -5.25 16.77 26.92
C GLY A 434 -5.47 15.29 26.53
N GLU A 435 -4.96 14.82 25.40
CA GLU A 435 -5.03 13.39 25.04
C GLU A 435 -3.78 12.61 25.50
N PHE A 436 -4.00 11.43 26.07
CA PHE A 436 -2.94 10.47 26.39
C PHE A 436 -2.47 9.82 25.08
N VAL A 437 -1.39 10.34 24.49
CA VAL A 437 -0.95 9.93 23.14
C VAL A 437 -0.06 8.68 23.23
N TYR A 438 -0.56 7.52 22.83
CA TYR A 438 0.24 6.29 22.65
C TYR A 438 0.79 6.13 21.22
N ARG A 439 0.43 7.06 20.33
CA ARG A 439 0.81 7.06 18.92
C ARG A 439 0.94 8.48 18.36
N TYR A 440 2.12 8.80 17.84
CA TYR A 440 2.38 10.00 17.06
C TYR A 440 2.44 9.62 15.59
N GLU A 441 1.84 10.42 14.71
CA GLU A 441 1.93 10.21 13.27
C GLU A 441 1.95 11.51 12.47
N ARG A 442 2.80 11.59 11.45
CA ARG A 442 2.87 12.71 10.50
C ARG A 442 3.22 12.24 9.10
N PHE A 443 2.76 13.00 8.11
CA PHE A 443 3.26 12.87 6.76
C PHE A 443 4.50 13.73 6.56
N ALA A 444 5.43 13.24 5.76
CA ALA A 444 6.62 13.96 5.35
C ALA A 444 6.93 13.68 3.87
N ILE A 445 7.48 14.66 3.17
CA ILE A 445 8.20 14.42 1.92
C ILE A 445 9.64 14.06 2.27
N VAL A 446 10.00 12.82 1.97
CA VAL A 446 11.36 12.31 2.17
C VAL A 446 12.07 12.32 0.83
N ALA A 447 13.27 12.87 0.79
CA ALA A 447 14.05 12.94 -0.43
C ALA A 447 15.53 12.71 -0.17
N TRP A 448 16.21 12.18 -1.18
CA TRP A 448 17.66 12.00 -1.19
C TRP A 448 18.17 12.00 -2.63
N PRO A 449 19.48 12.23 -2.85
CA PRO A 449 20.06 12.17 -4.19
C PRO A 449 19.79 10.86 -4.91
N LYS A 450 19.47 10.92 -6.22
CA LYS A 450 19.19 9.74 -7.05
C LYS A 450 20.33 8.71 -7.03
N VAL A 451 21.57 9.18 -6.89
CA VAL A 451 22.77 8.33 -6.83
C VAL A 451 22.74 7.32 -5.69
N VAL A 452 22.22 7.71 -4.53
CA VAL A 452 22.13 6.85 -3.33
C VAL A 452 20.73 6.29 -3.13
N ASP A 453 19.84 6.45 -4.12
CA ASP A 453 18.43 6.09 -3.98
C ASP A 453 18.23 4.61 -3.69
N VAL A 454 18.98 3.72 -4.33
CA VAL A 454 18.88 2.27 -4.09
C VAL A 454 19.27 1.91 -2.67
N LYS A 455 20.41 2.42 -2.18
CA LYS A 455 20.87 2.22 -0.81
C LYS A 455 19.83 2.72 0.19
N ASN A 456 19.38 3.97 0.03
CA ASN A 456 18.49 4.63 1.00
C ASN A 456 17.08 4.08 0.96
N THR A 457 16.55 3.75 -0.21
CA THR A 457 15.24 3.10 -0.31
C THR A 457 15.27 1.75 0.39
N GLN A 458 16.34 0.96 0.26
CA GLN A 458 16.43 -0.33 0.93
C GLN A 458 16.59 -0.19 2.45
N ILE A 459 17.42 0.75 2.92
CA ILE A 459 17.61 1.03 4.35
C ILE A 459 16.33 1.56 5.00
N CYS A 460 15.67 2.54 4.38
CA CYS A 460 14.55 3.26 4.96
C CYS A 460 13.19 2.61 4.68
N THR A 461 13.01 1.90 3.57
CA THR A 461 11.70 1.32 3.20
C THR A 461 11.66 -0.20 3.38
N GLY A 462 12.82 -0.87 3.36
CA GLY A 462 12.92 -2.33 3.35
C GLY A 462 12.83 -2.92 1.93
N GLU A 463 13.28 -4.16 1.78
CA GLU A 463 13.43 -4.84 0.47
C GLU A 463 12.17 -4.82 -0.40
N THR A 464 11.01 -5.16 0.17
CA THR A 464 9.75 -5.27 -0.59
C THR A 464 9.22 -3.93 -1.07
N ALA A 465 9.32 -2.89 -0.23
CA ALA A 465 8.92 -1.54 -0.60
C ALA A 465 9.91 -0.92 -1.59
N ALA A 466 11.21 -1.24 -1.48
CA ALA A 466 12.23 -0.80 -2.42
C ALA A 466 11.98 -1.35 -3.83
N ALA A 467 11.73 -2.65 -3.96
CA ALA A 467 11.35 -3.23 -5.25
C ALA A 467 10.03 -2.64 -5.78
N ALA A 468 8.99 -2.51 -4.92
CA ALA A 468 7.73 -1.89 -5.32
C ALA A 468 7.93 -0.46 -5.85
N SER A 469 8.85 0.31 -5.26
CA SER A 469 9.11 1.68 -5.67
C SER A 469 9.64 1.81 -7.11
N VAL A 470 10.32 0.80 -7.63
CA VAL A 470 10.81 0.80 -9.03
C VAL A 470 9.73 0.36 -9.99
N LEU A 471 8.91 -0.61 -9.57
CA LEU A 471 7.82 -1.15 -10.39
C LEU A 471 6.69 -0.13 -10.60
N MET A 472 6.60 0.87 -9.73
CA MET A 472 5.65 1.99 -9.84
C MET A 472 6.19 3.15 -10.68
N ASP A 473 7.48 3.15 -11.06
CA ASP A 473 7.98 4.11 -12.04
C ASP A 473 7.32 3.81 -13.41
N ALA A 474 6.83 4.84 -14.10
CA ALA A 474 6.14 4.71 -15.39
C ALA A 474 6.88 5.53 -16.46
N PRO A 475 7.64 4.90 -17.39
CA PRO A 475 7.92 3.46 -17.49
C PRO A 475 8.86 2.96 -16.39
N VAL A 476 8.88 1.64 -16.15
CA VAL A 476 9.73 1.00 -15.13
C VAL A 476 11.19 1.29 -15.44
N ASP A 477 11.91 1.87 -14.47
CA ASP A 477 13.34 2.16 -14.59
C ASP A 477 14.16 0.87 -14.43
N LEU A 478 14.49 0.24 -15.57
CA LEU A 478 15.28 -0.98 -15.61
C LEU A 478 16.72 -0.79 -15.11
N ALA A 479 17.29 0.42 -15.18
CA ALA A 479 18.62 0.68 -14.61
C ALA A 479 18.56 0.67 -13.08
N ARG A 480 17.56 1.34 -12.52
CA ARG A 480 17.28 1.35 -11.08
C ARG A 480 16.92 -0.04 -10.55
N LEU A 481 16.11 -0.82 -11.27
CA LEU A 481 15.78 -2.19 -10.89
C LEU A 481 17.04 -3.06 -10.81
N ARG A 482 17.90 -2.96 -11.82
CA ARG A 482 19.18 -3.67 -11.84
C ARG A 482 20.05 -3.30 -10.65
N MET A 483 20.12 -2.01 -10.32
CA MET A 483 20.88 -1.56 -9.16
C MET A 483 20.34 -2.13 -7.85
N ILE A 484 19.03 -2.11 -7.60
CA ILE A 484 18.43 -2.71 -6.39
C ILE A 484 18.77 -4.19 -6.30
N LEU A 485 18.56 -4.94 -7.38
CA LEU A 485 18.78 -6.38 -7.37
C LEU A 485 20.26 -6.75 -7.23
N ARG A 486 21.19 -5.97 -7.80
CA ARG A 486 22.64 -6.15 -7.59
C ARG A 486 23.07 -5.85 -6.16
N TYR A 487 22.53 -4.80 -5.55
CA TYR A 487 22.76 -4.52 -4.13
C TYR A 487 22.24 -5.66 -3.25
N GLU A 488 21.03 -6.16 -3.52
CA GLU A 488 20.45 -7.32 -2.84
C GLU A 488 21.26 -8.62 -3.00
N ALA A 489 21.91 -8.82 -4.15
CA ALA A 489 22.80 -9.95 -4.39
C ALA A 489 24.08 -9.87 -3.55
N ARG A 490 24.71 -8.69 -3.44
CA ARG A 490 25.90 -8.52 -2.58
C ARG A 490 25.63 -8.76 -1.12
N GLN A 491 24.49 -8.29 -0.62
CA GLN A 491 24.06 -8.55 0.75
C GLN A 491 23.96 -10.06 1.04
N CYS A 492 23.47 -10.81 0.05
CA CYS A 492 23.39 -12.25 0.12
C CYS A 492 24.78 -12.94 0.15
N ASP A 493 25.78 -12.41 -0.57
CA ASP A 493 27.13 -12.98 -0.62
C ASP A 493 27.93 -12.66 0.66
N GLN A 494 27.82 -11.44 1.18
CA GLN A 494 28.48 -11.04 2.44
C GLN A 494 27.97 -11.85 3.64
N ALA A 495 26.67 -12.16 3.70
CA ALA A 495 26.08 -13.01 4.73
C ALA A 495 26.66 -14.45 4.73
N VAL A 496 27.20 -14.92 3.59
CA VAL A 496 27.79 -16.27 3.45
C VAL A 496 29.28 -16.27 3.84
N VAL A 497 30.00 -15.17 3.59
CA VAL A 497 31.45 -15.04 3.86
C VAL A 497 31.77 -14.77 5.33
N GLY A 498 30.85 -14.17 6.10
CA GLY A 498 31.06 -13.85 7.53
C GLY A 498 31.06 -15.03 8.52
N MET A 499 30.96 -16.28 8.05
CA MET A 499 30.98 -17.49 8.88
C MET A 499 32.42 -18.03 9.03
N PRO A 500 33.03 -18.06 10.23
CA PRO A 500 34.38 -18.60 10.39
C PRO A 500 34.40 -20.12 10.17
N GLY A 501 35.20 -20.60 9.21
CA GLY A 501 35.57 -22.02 9.09
C GLY A 501 34.98 -22.81 7.92
N VAL A 502 34.44 -22.18 6.87
CA VAL A 502 33.83 -22.90 5.74
C VAL A 502 34.67 -22.75 4.47
N SER A 503 35.09 -23.89 3.90
CA SER A 503 35.79 -23.96 2.61
C SER A 503 34.87 -23.56 1.45
N VAL A 504 35.43 -22.79 0.51
CA VAL A 504 34.76 -22.14 -0.64
C VAL A 504 34.11 -23.14 -1.63
N ASN A 505 34.31 -24.46 -1.48
CA ASN A 505 33.90 -25.48 -2.46
C ASN A 505 32.91 -26.54 -1.94
N ALA A 506 32.16 -26.32 -0.84
CA ALA A 506 31.13 -27.26 -0.38
C ALA A 506 29.71 -26.85 -0.85
N PRO A 507 28.81 -27.80 -1.18
CA PRO A 507 27.42 -27.50 -1.51
C PRO A 507 26.70 -26.83 -0.32
N LEU A 508 26.15 -25.63 -0.55
CA LEU A 508 25.55 -24.75 0.48
C LEU A 508 24.44 -25.39 1.36
N ASN A 509 23.88 -26.54 0.96
CA ASN A 509 22.79 -27.21 1.71
C ASN A 509 23.24 -27.76 3.07
N ASP A 510 24.52 -28.11 3.25
CA ASP A 510 24.98 -28.71 4.51
C ASP A 510 25.24 -27.65 5.61
N LEU A 511 25.40 -26.37 5.25
CA LEU A 511 25.61 -25.27 6.18
C LEU A 511 24.33 -24.80 6.87
N TYR A 512 23.22 -24.66 6.12
CA TYR A 512 21.96 -24.14 6.66
C TYR A 512 21.22 -25.13 7.55
N GLY A 513 21.38 -26.44 7.31
CA GLY A 513 20.81 -27.48 8.16
C GLY A 513 21.46 -27.55 9.56
N ARG A 514 22.77 -27.30 9.65
CA ARG A 514 23.51 -27.34 10.92
C ARG A 514 23.35 -26.06 11.75
N ALA A 515 23.33 -24.89 11.12
CA ALA A 515 23.17 -23.61 11.81
C ALA A 515 21.82 -23.47 12.54
N ALA A 516 20.76 -24.10 12.03
CA ALA A 516 19.43 -24.06 12.65
C ALA A 516 19.31 -24.90 13.94
N GLN A 517 20.25 -25.81 14.22
CA GLN A 517 20.23 -26.67 15.40
C GLN A 517 21.13 -26.18 16.56
N GLU A 518 22.16 -25.38 16.32
CA GLU A 518 23.17 -25.07 17.37
C GLU A 518 23.14 -23.65 17.94
N TYR A 519 22.53 -22.64 17.32
CA TYR A 519 22.61 -21.24 17.80
C TYR A 519 21.33 -20.71 18.44
N GLY A 520 20.82 -21.48 19.40
CA GLY A 520 19.72 -21.10 20.29
C GLY A 520 20.17 -20.54 21.64
N SER A 521 21.27 -19.78 21.73
CA SER A 521 21.52 -18.90 22.90
C SER A 521 22.73 -17.98 22.68
N HIS A 522 22.56 -16.70 23.04
CA HIS A 522 23.58 -15.66 23.21
C HIS A 522 24.30 -15.09 21.97
N VAL A 523 23.76 -14.01 21.38
CA VAL A 523 24.55 -12.83 20.92
C VAL A 523 23.69 -11.56 21.04
N THR A 524 24.23 -10.52 21.68
CA THR A 524 23.66 -9.17 21.82
C THR A 524 24.10 -8.25 20.67
N ASN A 525 23.15 -7.45 20.15
CA ASN A 525 23.31 -6.20 19.39
C ASN A 525 24.48 -6.07 18.41
N ARG A 526 24.23 -6.45 17.16
CA ARG A 526 24.57 -5.68 15.94
C ARG A 526 23.65 -6.11 14.81
N SER A 527 23.20 -5.14 14.04
CA SER A 527 22.23 -5.11 12.94
C SER A 527 22.21 -6.31 11.99
N VAL A 528 21.79 -7.49 12.43
CA VAL A 528 21.25 -8.51 11.52
C VAL A 528 19.76 -8.21 11.43
N GLN A 529 19.35 -7.49 10.38
CA GLN A 529 17.95 -7.39 10.01
C GLN A 529 17.39 -8.81 10.00
N LEU A 530 16.48 -9.10 10.95
CA LEU A 530 15.65 -10.28 10.90
C LEU A 530 14.96 -10.26 9.54
N VAL A 531 15.39 -11.14 8.62
CA VAL A 531 14.78 -11.30 7.30
C VAL A 531 13.27 -11.38 7.50
N SER A 532 12.56 -10.34 7.08
CA SER A 532 11.12 -10.25 7.31
C SER A 532 10.45 -11.46 6.62
N LYS A 533 9.84 -12.34 7.40
CA LYS A 533 9.00 -13.45 6.90
C LYS A 533 7.66 -12.95 6.32
N ALA A 534 7.57 -11.68 5.92
CA ALA A 534 6.36 -11.09 5.40
C ALA A 534 6.07 -11.67 4.00
N PRO A 535 4.83 -12.09 3.70
CA PRO A 535 4.45 -12.57 2.38
C PRO A 535 4.52 -11.43 1.36
N VAL A 536 4.99 -11.73 0.15
CA VAL A 536 5.12 -10.76 -0.97
C VAL A 536 3.84 -10.77 -1.82
N SER A 537 3.39 -9.60 -2.28
CA SER A 537 2.22 -9.49 -3.16
C SER A 537 2.44 -10.14 -4.55
N LEU A 538 1.38 -10.73 -5.10
CA LEU A 538 1.40 -11.30 -6.45
C LEU A 538 1.63 -10.23 -7.53
N VAL A 539 1.07 -9.04 -7.37
CA VAL A 539 1.21 -7.92 -8.33
C VAL A 539 2.68 -7.52 -8.45
N SER A 540 3.39 -7.39 -7.32
CA SER A 540 4.82 -7.09 -7.31
C SER A 540 5.63 -8.17 -8.04
N CYS A 541 5.34 -9.44 -7.80
CA CYS A 541 6.03 -10.54 -8.49
C CYS A 541 5.77 -10.55 -10.01
N ARG A 542 4.55 -10.21 -10.46
CA ARG A 542 4.24 -10.11 -11.90
C ARG A 542 5.06 -9.01 -12.58
N ASN A 543 5.05 -7.81 -12.00
CA ASN A 543 5.78 -6.67 -12.55
C ASN A 543 7.31 -6.93 -12.54
N LEU A 544 7.84 -7.60 -11.50
CA LEU A 544 9.25 -8.03 -11.47
C LEU A 544 9.58 -9.00 -12.60
N CYS A 545 8.75 -10.02 -12.84
CA CYS A 545 8.99 -10.97 -13.93
C CYS A 545 9.01 -10.29 -15.31
N GLU A 546 8.12 -9.33 -15.55
CA GLU A 546 8.10 -8.55 -16.80
C GLU A 546 9.36 -7.71 -16.95
N ALA A 547 9.77 -7.00 -15.89
CA ALA A 547 10.95 -6.15 -15.91
C ALA A 547 12.25 -6.98 -16.08
N ILE A 548 12.35 -8.12 -15.39
CA ILE A 548 13.47 -9.07 -15.54
C ILE A 548 13.54 -9.60 -16.97
N SER A 549 12.39 -9.88 -17.59
CA SER A 549 12.36 -10.33 -18.99
C SER A 549 12.81 -9.26 -19.98
N GLY A 550 12.72 -7.97 -19.60
CA GLY A 550 13.27 -6.84 -20.36
C GLY A 550 14.79 -6.67 -20.21
N SER A 551 15.36 -7.02 -19.05
CA SER A 551 16.79 -6.96 -18.78
C SER A 551 17.48 -8.26 -19.20
N ASN A 552 18.42 -8.27 -20.14
CA ASN A 552 19.13 -9.50 -20.57
C ASN A 552 20.11 -10.06 -19.50
N GLU A 553 19.80 -9.99 -18.20
CA GLU A 553 20.67 -10.35 -17.08
C GLU A 553 20.10 -11.52 -16.25
N VAL A 554 20.75 -12.71 -16.32
CA VAL A 554 20.29 -13.93 -15.62
C VAL A 554 20.37 -13.82 -14.10
N LEU A 555 21.31 -13.03 -13.55
CA LEU A 555 21.46 -12.82 -12.10
C LEU A 555 20.17 -12.28 -11.46
N LEU A 556 19.39 -11.49 -12.21
CA LEU A 556 18.13 -10.94 -11.70
C LEU A 556 17.08 -12.03 -11.49
N VAL A 557 17.10 -13.09 -12.32
CA VAL A 557 16.25 -14.27 -12.16
C VAL A 557 16.60 -15.00 -10.87
N GLU A 558 17.89 -15.09 -10.52
CA GLU A 558 18.33 -15.74 -9.28
C GLU A 558 17.85 -14.98 -8.03
N VAL A 559 18.05 -13.66 -8.00
CA VAL A 559 17.58 -12.82 -6.88
C VAL A 559 16.06 -12.91 -6.75
N PHE A 560 15.33 -12.87 -7.86
CA PHE A 560 13.88 -13.04 -7.88
C PHE A 560 13.45 -14.35 -7.21
N PHE A 561 14.03 -15.48 -7.61
CA PHE A 561 13.66 -16.77 -7.02
C PHE A 561 13.99 -16.86 -5.54
N ARG A 562 15.16 -16.34 -5.14
CA ARG A 562 15.66 -16.40 -3.76
C ARG A 562 14.86 -15.52 -2.81
N LYS A 563 14.57 -14.27 -3.18
CA LYS A 563 13.97 -13.27 -2.28
C LYS A 563 12.46 -13.09 -2.44
N TYR A 564 11.92 -13.27 -3.65
CA TYR A 564 10.52 -12.92 -3.93
C TYR A 564 9.66 -14.17 -4.12
N PHE A 565 10.04 -15.06 -5.04
CA PHE A 565 9.27 -16.26 -5.34
C PHE A 565 9.12 -17.18 -4.12
N ALA A 566 10.18 -17.36 -3.33
CA ALA A 566 10.14 -18.18 -2.12
C ALA A 566 9.03 -17.75 -1.14
N ARG A 567 8.85 -16.43 -0.96
CA ARG A 567 7.89 -15.78 -0.05
C ARG A 567 6.49 -15.61 -0.65
N LEU A 568 6.29 -15.86 -1.94
CA LEU A 568 5.00 -15.74 -2.60
C LEU A 568 4.07 -16.91 -2.19
N GLY A 569 2.85 -16.59 -1.76
CA GLY A 569 1.81 -17.60 -1.49
C GLY A 569 1.21 -18.18 -2.77
N GLN A 570 0.69 -17.33 -3.67
CA GLN A 570 0.02 -17.74 -4.91
C GLN A 570 1.00 -18.08 -6.06
N LYS A 571 1.93 -19.01 -5.86
CA LYS A 571 2.98 -19.35 -6.84
C LYS A 571 2.42 -19.79 -8.22
N ARG A 572 1.26 -20.45 -8.25
CA ARG A 572 0.62 -20.94 -9.48
C ARG A 572 0.15 -19.81 -10.41
N GLU A 573 -0.31 -18.69 -9.86
CA GLU A 573 -0.77 -17.55 -10.66
C GLU A 573 0.36 -16.82 -11.39
N LEU A 574 1.62 -17.16 -11.09
CA LEU A 574 2.80 -16.58 -11.72
C LEU A 574 3.28 -17.38 -12.94
N VAL A 575 2.75 -18.58 -13.18
CA VAL A 575 3.20 -19.48 -14.26
C VAL A 575 3.30 -18.81 -15.65
N PRO A 576 2.34 -17.99 -16.10
CA PRO A 576 2.44 -17.32 -17.41
C PRO A 576 3.69 -16.43 -17.53
N PHE A 577 4.06 -15.76 -16.44
CA PHE A 577 5.21 -14.86 -16.38
C PHE A 577 6.53 -15.63 -16.25
N LEU A 578 6.54 -16.73 -15.50
CA LEU A 578 7.68 -17.65 -15.46
C LEU A 578 7.97 -18.25 -16.84
N ALA A 579 6.93 -18.56 -17.61
CA ALA A 579 7.08 -19.02 -18.98
C ALA A 579 7.72 -17.96 -19.90
N ILE A 580 7.45 -16.67 -19.68
CA ILE A 580 8.11 -15.58 -20.41
C ILE A 580 9.61 -15.56 -20.09
N ILE A 581 10.00 -15.69 -18.82
CA ILE A 581 11.41 -15.78 -18.40
C ILE A 581 12.10 -16.95 -19.10
N VAL A 582 11.52 -18.15 -19.09
CA VAL A 582 12.11 -19.33 -19.73
C VAL A 582 12.26 -19.14 -21.25
N ARG A 583 11.28 -18.53 -21.92
CA ARG A 583 11.38 -18.22 -23.36
C ARG A 583 12.46 -17.20 -23.67
N LYS A 584 12.66 -16.22 -22.77
CA LYS A 584 13.62 -15.13 -22.95
C LYS A 584 15.07 -15.57 -22.72
N PHE A 585 15.33 -16.26 -21.61
CA PHE A 585 16.69 -16.64 -21.18
C PHE A 585 17.09 -18.05 -21.61
N GLY A 586 16.15 -18.84 -22.12
CA GLY A 586 16.35 -20.25 -22.42
C GLY A 586 16.37 -21.11 -21.15
N TRP A 587 15.87 -22.33 -21.25
CA TRP A 587 15.80 -23.25 -20.10
C TRP A 587 17.17 -23.58 -19.52
N GLU A 588 18.19 -23.82 -20.35
CA GLU A 588 19.54 -24.14 -19.86
C GLU A 588 20.13 -23.05 -18.96
N GLY A 589 19.83 -21.78 -19.25
CA GLY A 589 20.33 -20.65 -18.46
C GLY A 589 19.63 -20.46 -17.11
N VAL A 590 18.39 -20.96 -16.96
CA VAL A 590 17.57 -20.74 -15.75
C VAL A 590 17.16 -22.02 -15.04
N SER A 591 17.39 -23.21 -15.62
CA SER A 591 16.92 -24.51 -15.12
C SER A 591 17.36 -24.75 -13.68
N ALA A 592 18.63 -24.47 -13.35
CA ALA A 592 19.17 -24.60 -12.00
C ALA A 592 18.40 -23.75 -10.97
N LEU A 593 17.96 -22.55 -11.35
CA LEU A 593 17.21 -21.64 -10.48
C LEU A 593 15.78 -22.13 -10.25
N PHE A 594 15.12 -22.60 -11.31
CA PHE A 594 13.79 -23.21 -11.23
C PHE A 594 13.80 -24.49 -10.40
N LEU A 595 14.78 -25.37 -10.62
CA LEU A 595 14.95 -26.61 -9.87
C LEU A 595 15.18 -26.35 -8.37
N ARG A 596 16.05 -25.39 -8.04
CA ARG A 596 16.28 -24.97 -6.65
C ARG A 596 15.01 -24.44 -5.99
N ALA A 597 14.21 -23.65 -6.72
CA ALA A 597 12.94 -23.16 -6.23
C ALA A 597 11.91 -24.28 -6.02
N PHE A 598 11.88 -25.27 -6.92
CA PHE A 598 11.03 -26.46 -6.84
C PHE A 598 11.39 -27.35 -5.64
N ASP A 599 12.66 -27.49 -5.30
CA ASP A 599 13.11 -28.25 -4.13
C ASP A 599 12.71 -27.62 -2.81
N GLY A 600 12.48 -26.31 -2.76
CA GLY A 600 11.95 -25.60 -1.60
C GLY A 600 10.43 -25.72 -1.39
N MET A 601 9.71 -26.44 -2.26
CA MET A 601 8.24 -26.59 -2.21
C MET A 601 7.82 -27.99 -1.73
N SER A 602 6.55 -28.14 -1.32
CA SER A 602 5.98 -29.47 -1.09
C SER A 602 5.92 -30.26 -2.40
N CYS A 603 6.00 -31.59 -2.32
CA CYS A 603 5.95 -32.46 -3.50
C CYS A 603 4.67 -32.23 -4.34
N SER A 604 3.51 -32.10 -3.68
CA SER A 604 2.23 -31.82 -4.33
C SER A 604 2.17 -30.42 -4.96
N GLY A 605 2.70 -29.40 -4.28
CA GLY A 605 2.78 -28.04 -4.80
C GLY A 605 3.72 -27.91 -6.01
N CYS A 606 4.88 -28.56 -5.94
CA CYS A 606 5.87 -28.60 -7.01
C CYS A 606 5.35 -29.34 -8.25
N MET A 607 4.70 -30.50 -8.05
CA MET A 607 4.08 -31.27 -9.13
C MET A 607 3.11 -30.40 -9.93
N GLY A 608 2.16 -29.73 -9.26
CA GLY A 608 1.18 -28.89 -9.93
C GLY A 608 1.80 -27.71 -10.66
N LEU A 609 2.77 -27.02 -10.04
CA LEU A 609 3.44 -25.88 -10.66
C LEU A 609 4.26 -26.30 -11.90
N ALA A 610 4.99 -27.42 -11.83
CA ALA A 610 5.78 -27.94 -12.94
C ALA A 610 4.89 -28.36 -14.13
N LEU A 611 3.74 -29.00 -13.86
CA LEU A 611 2.77 -29.36 -14.90
C LEU A 611 2.15 -28.14 -15.58
N GLN A 612 1.73 -27.14 -14.79
CA GLN A 612 1.19 -25.89 -15.36
C GLN A 612 2.23 -25.14 -16.19
N LEU A 613 3.49 -25.10 -15.74
CA LEU A 613 4.58 -24.49 -16.49
C LEU A 613 4.89 -25.27 -17.78
N ALA A 614 4.83 -26.60 -17.74
CA ALA A 614 4.97 -27.44 -18.92
C ALA A 614 3.85 -27.19 -19.94
N ASP A 615 2.61 -26.95 -19.48
CA ASP A 615 1.47 -26.63 -20.35
C ASP A 615 1.61 -25.22 -20.95
N ALA A 616 2.05 -24.23 -20.16
CA ALA A 616 2.34 -22.88 -20.65
C ALA A 616 3.49 -22.84 -21.68
N LEU A 617 4.42 -23.81 -21.62
CA LEU A 617 5.56 -23.97 -22.52
C LEU A 617 5.33 -25.07 -23.56
N ILE A 618 4.08 -25.31 -23.98
CA ILE A 618 3.74 -26.35 -24.96
C ILE A 618 4.54 -26.27 -26.27
N ASN A 619 4.93 -25.06 -26.69
CA ASN A 619 5.71 -24.79 -27.90
C ASN A 619 7.22 -25.04 -27.75
N VAL A 620 7.70 -25.47 -26.58
CA VAL A 620 9.12 -25.78 -26.31
C VAL A 620 9.24 -27.25 -25.88
N PRO A 621 9.33 -28.20 -26.82
CA PRO A 621 9.18 -29.64 -26.52
C PRO A 621 10.21 -30.18 -25.51
N SER A 622 11.48 -29.78 -25.60
CA SER A 622 12.55 -30.23 -24.70
C SER A 622 12.30 -29.84 -23.23
N VAL A 623 11.84 -28.61 -23.01
CA VAL A 623 11.53 -28.08 -21.67
C VAL A 623 10.28 -28.74 -21.12
N ARG A 624 9.25 -28.89 -21.96
CA ARG A 624 8.02 -29.60 -21.59
C ARG A 624 8.30 -31.02 -21.11
N ILE A 625 9.15 -31.77 -21.80
CA ILE A 625 9.54 -33.14 -21.41
C ILE A 625 10.25 -33.11 -20.04
N THR A 626 11.22 -32.21 -19.87
CA THR A 626 11.98 -32.08 -18.62
C THR A 626 11.09 -31.75 -17.42
N LEU A 627 10.20 -30.76 -17.55
CA LEU A 627 9.23 -30.40 -16.52
C LEU A 627 8.24 -31.53 -16.21
N THR A 628 7.84 -32.31 -17.23
CA THR A 628 6.98 -33.48 -17.05
C THR A 628 7.69 -34.56 -16.23
N ILE A 629 8.97 -34.85 -16.51
CA ILE A 629 9.77 -35.80 -15.73
C ILE A 629 9.88 -35.35 -14.27
N ILE A 630 10.17 -34.06 -14.03
CA ILE A 630 10.23 -33.49 -12.68
C ILE A 630 8.89 -33.65 -11.96
N ALA A 631 7.77 -33.35 -12.63
CA ALA A 631 6.44 -33.50 -12.06
C ALA A 631 6.15 -34.95 -11.66
N VAL A 632 6.50 -35.93 -12.50
CA VAL A 632 6.34 -37.36 -12.19
C VAL A 632 7.21 -37.77 -11.00
N GLN A 633 8.47 -37.31 -10.94
CA GLN A 633 9.35 -37.58 -9.80
C GLN A 633 8.79 -37.03 -8.48
N LYS A 634 8.22 -35.82 -8.50
CA LYS A 634 7.61 -35.21 -7.30
C LYS A 634 6.27 -35.88 -6.95
N ALA A 635 5.52 -36.35 -7.95
CA ALA A 635 4.33 -37.18 -7.72
C ALA A 635 4.69 -38.48 -6.97
N CYS A 636 5.86 -39.08 -7.23
CA CYS A 636 6.34 -40.26 -6.48
C CYS A 636 6.50 -39.99 -4.97
N GLY A 637 6.93 -38.78 -4.60
CA GLY A 637 7.09 -38.34 -3.22
C GLY A 637 5.81 -37.81 -2.56
N THR A 638 4.68 -37.78 -3.28
CA THR A 638 3.39 -37.31 -2.75
C THR A 638 2.63 -38.47 -2.10
N SER A 639 1.90 -38.20 -1.02
CA SER A 639 1.09 -39.23 -0.36
C SER A 639 -0.05 -39.71 -1.28
N PRO A 640 -0.47 -40.99 -1.20
CA PRO A 640 -1.59 -41.50 -2.01
C PRO A 640 -2.88 -40.69 -1.84
N GLU A 641 -3.15 -40.20 -0.63
CA GLU A 641 -4.32 -39.38 -0.32
C GLU A 641 -4.28 -38.00 -0.99
N GLU A 642 -3.13 -37.30 -0.92
CA GLU A 642 -2.94 -36.01 -1.58
C GLU A 642 -2.96 -36.14 -3.10
N LEU A 643 -2.36 -37.20 -3.64
CA LEU A 643 -2.34 -37.45 -5.08
C LEU A 643 -3.76 -37.71 -5.61
N ALA A 644 -4.55 -38.53 -4.92
CA ALA A 644 -5.93 -38.82 -5.32
C ALA A 644 -6.87 -37.60 -5.23
N ALA A 645 -6.59 -36.65 -4.32
CA ALA A 645 -7.35 -35.42 -4.15
C ALA A 645 -6.85 -34.26 -5.02
N SER A 646 -5.71 -34.42 -5.73
CA SER A 646 -5.11 -33.33 -6.50
C SER A 646 -5.88 -33.04 -7.79
N CYS A 647 -6.11 -31.75 -8.07
CA CYS A 647 -6.67 -31.30 -9.34
C CYS A 647 -5.69 -31.40 -10.52
N ASP A 648 -4.40 -31.63 -10.25
CA ASP A 648 -3.36 -31.69 -11.28
C ASP A 648 -3.19 -33.08 -11.90
N VAL A 649 -3.92 -34.09 -11.40
CA VAL A 649 -3.89 -35.47 -11.92
C VAL A 649 -4.27 -35.52 -13.41
N GLU A 650 -5.20 -34.66 -13.82
CA GLU A 650 -5.62 -34.50 -15.20
C GLU A 650 -4.48 -33.99 -16.10
N LEU A 651 -3.75 -32.96 -15.62
CA LEU A 651 -2.56 -32.45 -16.32
C LEU A 651 -1.43 -33.48 -16.31
N LEU A 652 -1.20 -34.19 -15.21
CA LEU A 652 -0.19 -35.24 -15.10
C LEU A 652 -0.38 -36.30 -16.19
N TRP A 653 -1.63 -36.75 -16.38
CA TRP A 653 -1.99 -37.70 -17.42
C TRP A 653 -1.84 -37.14 -18.82
N LYS A 654 -2.36 -35.93 -19.08
CA LYS A 654 -2.23 -35.23 -20.36
C LYS A 654 -0.77 -35.10 -20.79
N HIS A 655 0.11 -34.73 -19.85
CA HIS A 655 1.53 -34.55 -20.11
C HIS A 655 2.28 -35.89 -20.26
N ALA A 656 1.90 -36.93 -19.51
CA ALA A 656 2.47 -38.26 -19.65
C ALA A 656 2.17 -38.88 -21.02
N ILE A 657 0.93 -38.73 -21.52
CA ILE A 657 0.52 -39.20 -22.85
C ILE A 657 1.29 -38.49 -23.96
N ALA A 658 1.47 -37.18 -23.82
CA ALA A 658 2.16 -36.37 -24.83
C ALA A 658 3.68 -36.45 -24.73
N CYS A 659 4.23 -37.08 -23.69
CA CYS A 659 5.66 -37.25 -23.50
C CYS A 659 6.12 -38.45 -24.35
N ALA A 660 7.07 -38.22 -25.25
CA ALA A 660 7.61 -39.27 -26.13
C ALA A 660 8.42 -40.36 -25.39
N SER A 661 8.58 -40.27 -24.06
CA SER A 661 9.27 -41.25 -23.22
C SER A 661 8.29 -42.28 -22.65
N PRO A 662 8.37 -43.57 -23.06
CA PRO A 662 7.53 -44.63 -22.53
C PRO A 662 7.72 -44.86 -21.03
N GLN A 663 8.88 -44.50 -20.48
CA GLN A 663 9.16 -44.65 -19.04
C GLN A 663 8.30 -43.71 -18.20
N VAL A 664 8.10 -42.47 -18.65
CA VAL A 664 7.29 -41.46 -17.94
C VAL A 664 5.85 -41.94 -17.82
N PHE A 665 5.29 -42.51 -18.89
CA PHE A 665 3.94 -43.07 -18.86
C PHE A 665 3.84 -44.28 -17.92
N ARG A 666 4.82 -45.19 -17.94
CA ARG A 666 4.89 -46.32 -17.00
C ARG A 666 4.97 -45.87 -15.54
N ASP A 667 5.77 -44.85 -15.25
CA ASP A 667 5.92 -44.32 -13.90
C ASP A 667 4.60 -43.73 -13.38
N VAL A 668 3.84 -43.01 -14.22
CA VAL A 668 2.48 -42.55 -13.89
C VAL A 668 1.52 -43.72 -13.67
N GLY A 669 1.61 -44.78 -14.47
CA GLY A 669 0.86 -46.01 -14.24
C GLY A 669 1.16 -46.66 -12.89
N ASN A 670 2.44 -46.76 -12.53
CA ASN A 670 2.88 -47.26 -11.23
C ASN A 670 2.38 -46.39 -10.07
N LEU A 671 2.33 -45.07 -10.26
CA LEU A 671 1.79 -44.13 -9.26
C LEU A 671 0.32 -44.40 -8.98
N PHE A 672 -0.49 -44.55 -10.03
CA PHE A 672 -1.91 -44.85 -9.86
C PHE A 672 -2.16 -46.27 -9.34
N ALA A 673 -1.27 -47.23 -9.64
CA ALA A 673 -1.34 -48.57 -9.06
C ALA A 673 -1.18 -48.56 -7.53
N ARG A 674 -0.40 -47.62 -6.96
CA ARG A 674 -0.22 -47.47 -5.51
C ARG A 674 -1.48 -46.99 -4.77
N LEU A 675 -2.39 -46.28 -5.45
CA LEU A 675 -3.60 -45.73 -4.81
C LEU A 675 -4.52 -46.87 -4.36
N ASP A 676 -5.10 -46.81 -3.17
CA ASP A 676 -6.11 -47.79 -2.71
C ASP A 676 -7.39 -47.68 -3.57
N ALA A 677 -8.04 -48.82 -3.85
CA ALA A 677 -9.30 -48.87 -4.59
C ALA A 677 -10.41 -47.98 -3.97
N LYS A 678 -10.32 -47.69 -2.66
CA LYS A 678 -11.21 -46.73 -1.97
C LYS A 678 -11.01 -45.27 -2.42
N MET A 679 -9.82 -44.89 -2.88
CA MET A 679 -9.43 -43.51 -3.22
C MET A 679 -9.30 -43.25 -4.73
N ILE A 680 -9.31 -44.29 -5.56
CA ILE A 680 -9.12 -44.19 -7.02
C ILE A 680 -10.29 -43.50 -7.76
N GLY A 681 -11.49 -43.43 -7.15
CA GLY A 681 -12.71 -42.92 -7.79
C GLY A 681 -12.55 -41.57 -8.49
N PRO A 682 -12.12 -40.50 -7.79
CA PRO A 682 -11.91 -39.16 -8.38
C PRO A 682 -10.90 -39.16 -9.54
N VAL A 683 -9.85 -39.98 -9.44
CA VAL A 683 -8.84 -40.11 -10.50
C VAL A 683 -9.47 -40.74 -11.75
N VAL A 684 -10.20 -41.84 -11.62
CA VAL A 684 -10.86 -42.49 -12.77
C VAL A 684 -11.88 -41.56 -13.41
N GLU A 685 -12.63 -40.81 -12.61
CA GLU A 685 -13.58 -39.81 -13.13
C GLU A 685 -12.86 -38.71 -13.93
N ALA A 686 -11.78 -38.13 -13.40
CA ALA A 686 -10.99 -37.10 -14.09
C ALA A 686 -10.42 -37.61 -15.42
N LEU A 687 -9.84 -38.83 -15.41
CA LEU A 687 -9.22 -39.42 -16.59
C LEU A 687 -10.22 -39.95 -17.61
N SER A 688 -11.46 -40.25 -17.21
CA SER A 688 -12.50 -40.76 -18.12
C SER A 688 -12.84 -39.82 -19.28
N LYS A 689 -12.59 -38.51 -19.13
CA LYS A 689 -12.79 -37.49 -20.16
C LYS A 689 -11.82 -37.62 -21.35
N TYR A 690 -10.68 -38.28 -21.15
CA TYR A 690 -9.60 -38.40 -22.14
C TYR A 690 -9.65 -39.70 -22.95
N VAL A 691 -10.60 -40.58 -22.63
CA VAL A 691 -10.76 -41.91 -23.24
C VAL A 691 -11.11 -41.83 -24.73
N THR A 692 -11.92 -40.84 -25.12
CA THR A 692 -12.33 -40.64 -26.52
C THR A 692 -11.28 -39.88 -27.34
N ALA A 693 -10.25 -39.32 -26.71
CA ALA A 693 -9.24 -38.46 -27.34
C ALA A 693 -7.90 -39.16 -27.60
N THR A 694 -7.76 -40.45 -27.26
CA THR A 694 -6.47 -41.14 -27.25
C THR A 694 -6.52 -42.43 -28.09
N ASP A 695 -5.64 -42.54 -29.10
CA ASP A 695 -5.53 -43.71 -29.99
C ASP A 695 -4.67 -44.86 -29.44
N SER A 696 -3.96 -44.63 -28.32
CA SER A 696 -3.05 -45.61 -27.71
C SER A 696 -3.79 -46.68 -26.90
N LEU A 697 -3.56 -47.95 -27.26
CA LEU A 697 -4.09 -49.13 -26.58
C LEU A 697 -3.59 -49.25 -25.12
N GLU A 698 -2.34 -48.84 -24.85
CA GLU A 698 -1.74 -48.88 -23.51
C GLU A 698 -2.44 -47.92 -22.54
N HIS A 699 -2.86 -46.75 -23.04
CA HIS A 699 -3.52 -45.74 -22.22
C HIS A 699 -4.93 -46.18 -21.80
N ARG A 700 -5.64 -46.85 -22.72
CA ARG A 700 -6.96 -47.44 -22.45
C ARG A 700 -6.85 -48.60 -21.46
N ALA A 701 -5.87 -49.50 -21.65
CA ALA A 701 -5.66 -50.64 -20.77
C ALA A 701 -5.41 -50.24 -19.30
N LEU A 702 -4.61 -49.20 -19.06
CA LEU A 702 -4.33 -48.71 -17.71
C LEU A 702 -5.59 -48.13 -17.04
N LEU A 703 -6.36 -47.31 -17.74
CA LEU A 703 -7.62 -46.77 -17.21
C LEU A 703 -8.64 -47.88 -16.94
N THR A 704 -8.77 -48.84 -17.86
CA THR A 704 -9.64 -50.01 -17.72
C THR A 704 -9.28 -50.83 -16.48
N THR A 705 -7.99 -50.97 -16.19
CA THR A 705 -7.49 -51.64 -14.98
C THR A 705 -7.88 -50.87 -13.71
N MET A 706 -7.69 -49.55 -13.69
CA MET A 706 -8.06 -48.70 -12.54
C MET A 706 -9.58 -48.68 -12.31
N ALA A 707 -10.36 -48.51 -13.37
CA ALA A 707 -11.82 -48.52 -13.35
C ALA A 707 -12.37 -49.87 -12.86
N SER A 708 -11.77 -50.98 -13.30
CA SER A 708 -12.15 -52.33 -12.86
C SER A 708 -11.88 -52.55 -11.38
N ARG A 709 -10.71 -52.12 -10.88
CA ARG A 709 -10.34 -52.19 -9.47
C ARG A 709 -11.27 -51.36 -8.58
N ARG A 710 -11.60 -50.14 -9.01
CA ARG A 710 -12.58 -49.27 -8.32
C ARG A 710 -13.96 -49.92 -8.29
N ARG A 711 -14.42 -50.44 -9.43
CA ARG A 711 -15.70 -51.14 -9.55
C ARG A 711 -15.78 -52.35 -8.62
N GLN A 712 -14.74 -53.19 -8.59
CA GLN A 712 -14.70 -54.37 -7.71
C GLN A 712 -14.81 -53.98 -6.23
N TRP A 713 -14.08 -52.93 -5.81
CA TRP A 713 -14.17 -52.43 -4.44
C TRP A 713 -15.58 -51.92 -4.12
N LEU A 714 -16.20 -51.12 -5.00
CA LEU A 714 -17.58 -50.65 -4.83
C LEU A 714 -18.59 -51.81 -4.75
N MET A 715 -18.43 -52.83 -5.59
CA MET A 715 -19.27 -54.04 -5.57
C MET A 715 -19.10 -54.81 -4.26
N HIS A 716 -17.88 -54.92 -3.74
CA HIS A 716 -17.61 -55.53 -2.43
C HIS A 716 -18.26 -54.74 -1.30
N GLN A 717 -18.16 -53.40 -1.30
CA GLN A 717 -18.81 -52.55 -0.28
C GLN A 717 -20.35 -52.71 -0.30
N VAL A 718 -20.94 -52.77 -1.50
CA VAL A 718 -22.38 -53.01 -1.67
C VAL A 718 -22.78 -54.42 -1.20
N ALA A 719 -21.92 -55.43 -1.42
CA ALA A 719 -22.16 -56.80 -0.97
C ALA A 719 -22.04 -56.94 0.56
N GLU A 720 -21.05 -56.33 1.20
CA GLU A 720 -20.88 -56.33 2.66
C GLU A 720 -22.08 -55.71 3.38
N THR A 721 -22.71 -54.68 2.80
CA THR A 721 -23.92 -54.07 3.35
C THR A 721 -25.19 -54.92 3.22
N LYS A 722 -25.20 -55.96 2.40
CA LYS A 722 -26.33 -56.90 2.27
C LYS A 722 -26.32 -58.01 3.33
N LYS A 723 -25.32 -58.07 4.21
CA LYS A 723 -25.31 -58.99 5.37
C LYS A 723 -26.32 -58.52 6.42
N PRO A 724 -27.25 -59.38 6.90
CA PRO A 724 -28.25 -58.99 7.91
C PRO A 724 -27.60 -58.61 9.25
N PHE A 725 -28.25 -57.71 9.99
CA PHE A 725 -27.82 -57.20 11.31
C PHE A 725 -27.79 -58.36 12.34
N ALA A 726 -26.62 -58.97 12.54
CA ALA A 726 -26.43 -60.05 13.51
C ALA A 726 -26.10 -59.45 14.88
N TRP A 727 -27.00 -59.61 15.85
CA TRP A 727 -26.71 -59.45 17.27
C TRP A 727 -26.66 -60.85 17.90
N GLU A 728 -25.71 -61.07 18.81
CA GLU A 728 -25.52 -62.35 19.50
C GLU A 728 -25.41 -62.08 21.01
N VAL A 729 -26.21 -62.78 21.81
CA VAL A 729 -26.07 -62.78 23.27
C VAL A 729 -25.20 -63.99 23.63
N LEU A 730 -23.96 -63.73 24.01
CA LEU A 730 -22.92 -64.76 24.20
C LEU A 730 -23.20 -65.64 25.43
N ASP A 731 -23.90 -65.11 26.43
CA ASP A 731 -24.29 -65.84 27.64
C ASP A 731 -25.50 -65.18 28.31
N MET A 732 -26.56 -65.97 28.51
CA MET A 732 -27.86 -65.56 29.06
C MET A 732 -27.90 -65.52 30.59
N ASN A 733 -26.82 -65.91 31.29
CA ASN A 733 -26.75 -65.92 32.75
C ASN A 733 -26.56 -64.52 33.37
N PHE A 734 -27.54 -63.64 33.18
CA PHE A 734 -27.61 -62.37 33.89
C PHE A 734 -29.07 -61.94 34.15
N VAL A 735 -29.33 -61.34 35.30
CA VAL A 735 -30.67 -60.84 35.71
C VAL A 735 -31.24 -59.92 34.63
N GLY A 736 -32.47 -60.13 34.14
CA GLY A 736 -33.06 -59.30 33.08
C GLY A 736 -32.62 -59.61 31.63
N ALA A 737 -31.96 -60.75 31.38
CA ALA A 737 -31.56 -61.20 30.04
C ALA A 737 -32.75 -61.35 29.06
N ALA A 738 -33.91 -61.82 29.54
CA ALA A 738 -35.12 -61.93 28.73
C ALA A 738 -35.60 -60.56 28.21
N GLY A 739 -35.66 -59.54 29.09
CA GLY A 739 -36.03 -58.18 28.72
C GLY A 739 -35.06 -57.54 27.73
N MET A 740 -33.75 -57.79 27.90
CA MET A 740 -32.73 -57.34 26.96
C MET A 740 -32.83 -58.03 25.59
N THR A 741 -33.12 -59.32 25.56
CA THR A 741 -33.30 -60.07 24.29
C THR A 741 -34.53 -59.59 23.53
N SER A 742 -35.66 -59.43 24.23
CA SER A 742 -36.88 -58.84 23.66
C SER A 742 -36.65 -57.40 23.19
N PHE A 743 -35.84 -56.61 23.89
CA PHE A 743 -35.43 -55.29 23.40
C PHE A 743 -34.63 -55.40 22.10
N LEU A 744 -33.61 -56.26 22.02
CA LEU A 744 -32.79 -56.42 20.82
C LEU A 744 -33.60 -56.87 19.60
N GLN A 745 -34.59 -57.74 19.81
CA GLN A 745 -35.54 -58.21 18.79
C GLN A 745 -36.67 -57.22 18.48
N GLY A 746 -37.04 -56.36 19.43
CA GLY A 746 -38.18 -55.46 19.34
C GLY A 746 -37.91 -54.14 18.61
N PRO A 747 -38.95 -53.35 18.31
CA PRO A 747 -38.83 -52.09 17.57
C PRO A 747 -38.17 -50.96 18.36
N ASN A 748 -38.07 -51.08 19.69
CA ASN A 748 -37.59 -50.03 20.58
C ASN A 748 -36.11 -49.69 20.32
N THR A 749 -35.80 -48.39 20.32
CA THR A 749 -34.45 -47.86 20.03
C THR A 749 -33.60 -47.67 21.27
N SER A 750 -34.22 -47.57 22.46
CA SER A 750 -33.52 -47.47 23.73
C SER A 750 -34.16 -48.36 24.81
N TYR A 751 -33.33 -48.79 25.77
CA TYR A 751 -33.70 -49.64 26.88
C TYR A 751 -32.91 -49.23 28.11
N GLN A 752 -33.59 -49.01 29.23
CA GLN A 752 -32.97 -48.49 30.45
C GLN A 752 -33.04 -49.51 31.57
N VAL A 753 -31.89 -49.89 32.11
CA VAL A 753 -31.78 -50.74 33.29
C VAL A 753 -31.64 -49.83 34.51
N ARG A 754 -32.50 -49.97 35.52
CA ARG A 754 -32.56 -49.11 36.71
C ARG A 754 -32.35 -49.92 38.00
N CYS A 755 -32.56 -49.28 39.16
CA CYS A 755 -32.53 -49.88 40.50
C CYS A 755 -31.13 -50.25 41.02
N PHE A 756 -30.13 -49.38 40.80
CA PHE A 756 -28.78 -49.56 41.35
C PHE A 756 -28.61 -48.79 42.67
N LYS A 757 -27.80 -49.30 43.61
CA LYS A 757 -27.53 -48.60 44.89
C LYS A 757 -26.65 -47.35 44.71
N GLY A 758 -26.00 -47.22 43.55
CA GLY A 758 -25.12 -46.11 43.20
C GLY A 758 -24.56 -46.25 41.78
N LEU A 759 -23.84 -45.21 41.33
CA LEU A 759 -23.24 -45.15 39.99
C LEU A 759 -22.24 -46.28 39.71
N GLU A 760 -21.50 -46.76 40.72
CA GLU A 760 -20.54 -47.85 40.56
C GLU A 760 -21.21 -49.19 40.20
N GLU A 761 -22.38 -49.47 40.77
CA GLU A 761 -23.12 -50.70 40.48
C GLU A 761 -23.73 -50.66 39.07
N ALA A 762 -24.22 -49.48 38.65
CA ALA A 762 -24.62 -49.23 37.26
C ALA A 762 -23.44 -49.38 36.28
N HIS A 763 -22.24 -48.91 36.63
CA HIS A 763 -21.04 -49.06 35.79
C HIS A 763 -20.62 -50.52 35.66
N ARG A 764 -20.57 -51.28 36.76
CA ARG A 764 -20.32 -52.73 36.71
C ARG A 764 -21.34 -53.47 35.84
N ARG A 765 -22.59 -53.04 35.90
CA ARG A 765 -23.66 -53.59 35.07
C ARG A 765 -23.49 -53.28 33.59
N MET A 766 -23.10 -52.05 33.24
CA MET A 766 -22.78 -51.66 31.86
C MET A 766 -21.64 -52.51 31.30
N VAL A 767 -20.55 -52.68 32.04
CA VAL A 767 -19.40 -53.49 31.62
C VAL A 767 -19.80 -54.95 31.40
N LEU A 768 -20.63 -55.52 32.28
CA LEU A 768 -21.14 -56.87 32.14
C LEU A 768 -21.99 -57.03 30.87
N LEU A 769 -22.88 -56.07 30.57
CA LEU A 769 -23.68 -56.10 29.35
C LEU A 769 -22.82 -55.96 28.08
N GLN A 770 -21.76 -55.13 28.11
CA GLN A 770 -20.79 -55.01 27.02
C GLN A 770 -20.02 -56.31 26.78
N ALA A 771 -19.69 -57.06 27.82
CA ALA A 771 -18.99 -58.33 27.71
C ALA A 771 -19.91 -59.47 27.20
N LYS A 772 -21.20 -59.42 27.54
CA LYS A 772 -22.16 -60.51 27.27
C LYS A 772 -22.95 -60.35 25.97
N ILE A 773 -22.97 -59.14 25.37
CA ILE A 773 -23.77 -58.84 24.18
C ILE A 773 -22.87 -58.33 23.06
N ARG A 774 -22.90 -59.00 21.91
CA ARG A 774 -22.16 -58.60 20.72
C ARG A 774 -23.11 -57.95 19.72
N ALA A 775 -23.23 -56.62 19.81
CA ALA A 775 -24.10 -55.81 18.95
C ALA A 775 -23.61 -54.33 18.90
N PRO A 776 -23.94 -53.56 17.84
CA PRO A 776 -23.59 -52.13 17.75
C PRO A 776 -24.54 -51.29 18.63
N LEU A 777 -24.29 -51.30 19.94
CA LEU A 777 -25.04 -50.59 20.96
C LEU A 777 -24.21 -49.43 21.54
N LYS A 778 -24.87 -48.33 21.89
CA LYS A 778 -24.30 -47.29 22.75
C LYS A 778 -24.83 -47.53 24.17
N MET A 779 -23.94 -47.61 25.15
CA MET A 779 -24.33 -47.74 26.56
C MET A 779 -23.76 -46.57 27.36
N THR A 780 -24.58 -45.97 28.21
CA THR A 780 -24.17 -44.85 29.07
C THR A 780 -24.79 -44.99 30.46
N VAL A 781 -24.02 -44.70 31.49
CA VAL A 781 -24.51 -44.64 32.88
C VAL A 781 -24.97 -43.21 33.20
N GLY A 782 -26.10 -43.06 33.89
CA GLY A 782 -26.63 -41.77 34.33
C GLY A 782 -27.30 -41.86 35.70
N GLY A 783 -27.74 -40.71 36.25
CA GLY A 783 -28.42 -40.60 37.55
C GLY A 783 -27.50 -40.27 38.74
N ARG A 784 -28.06 -40.25 39.96
CA ARG A 784 -27.34 -40.08 41.24
C ARG A 784 -27.94 -40.96 42.33
N GLY A 785 -27.11 -41.47 43.24
CA GLY A 785 -27.57 -42.29 44.37
C GLY A 785 -28.37 -43.51 43.91
N ARG A 786 -29.57 -43.69 44.47
CA ARG A 786 -30.48 -44.81 44.14
C ARG A 786 -31.21 -44.66 42.79
N ASP A 787 -31.08 -43.50 42.13
CA ASP A 787 -31.65 -43.24 40.80
C ASP A 787 -30.64 -43.50 39.66
N ALA A 788 -29.53 -44.18 39.96
CA ALA A 788 -28.56 -44.57 38.93
C ALA A 788 -29.19 -45.56 37.93
N TYR A 789 -28.79 -45.46 36.66
CA TYR A 789 -29.27 -46.31 35.58
C TYR A 789 -28.23 -46.56 34.48
N VAL A 790 -28.43 -47.60 33.69
CA VAL A 790 -27.69 -47.87 32.44
C VAL A 790 -28.66 -47.72 31.28
N LEU A 791 -28.42 -46.74 30.41
CA LEU A 791 -29.17 -46.56 29.17
C LEU A 791 -28.45 -47.28 28.03
N VAL A 792 -29.13 -48.23 27.39
CA VAL A 792 -28.68 -48.98 26.22
C VAL A 792 -29.46 -48.47 25.01
N THR A 793 -28.77 -48.06 23.96
CA THR A 793 -29.39 -47.51 22.74
C THR A 793 -28.89 -48.27 21.52
N LYS A 794 -29.82 -48.73 20.67
CA LYS A 794 -29.49 -49.28 19.35
C LYS A 794 -28.97 -48.16 18.46
N GLN A 795 -27.78 -48.32 17.88
CA GLN A 795 -27.26 -47.32 16.94
C GLN A 795 -27.93 -47.48 15.55
N THR A 796 -29.16 -46.99 15.39
CA THR A 796 -29.86 -46.95 14.09
C THR A 796 -29.27 -45.89 13.12
N GLY A 797 -28.48 -44.93 13.62
CA GLY A 797 -27.89 -43.84 12.82
C GLY A 797 -26.82 -44.23 11.80
N ARG A 798 -26.24 -45.44 11.85
CA ARG A 798 -25.30 -45.93 10.81
C ARG A 798 -26.00 -46.45 9.55
N VAL A 799 -27.32 -46.68 9.59
CA VAL A 799 -28.08 -47.25 8.46
C VAL A 799 -28.42 -46.18 7.42
N THR A 800 -28.79 -44.97 7.84
CA THR A 800 -29.18 -43.88 6.92
C THR A 800 -28.00 -43.33 6.10
N GLN A 801 -26.84 -43.13 6.72
CA GLN A 801 -25.60 -42.75 6.01
C GLN A 801 -25.17 -43.85 5.03
N ARG A 802 -25.18 -45.12 5.47
CA ARG A 802 -24.86 -46.28 4.60
C ARG A 802 -25.83 -46.43 3.42
N SER A 803 -27.12 -46.17 3.61
CA SER A 803 -28.11 -46.22 2.52
C SER A 803 -27.87 -45.12 1.46
N GLN A 804 -27.49 -43.91 1.89
CA GLN A 804 -27.09 -42.84 0.97
C GLN A 804 -25.79 -43.17 0.22
N ASP A 805 -24.80 -43.73 0.92
CA ASP A 805 -23.53 -44.17 0.32
C ASP A 805 -23.74 -45.31 -0.70
N ILE A 806 -24.64 -46.27 -0.43
CA ILE A 806 -24.99 -47.34 -1.37
C ILE A 806 -25.61 -46.78 -2.66
N HIS A 807 -26.49 -45.78 -2.56
CA HIS A 807 -27.07 -45.15 -3.75
C HIS A 807 -25.99 -44.50 -4.61
N LYS A 808 -25.03 -43.80 -3.98
CA LYS A 808 -23.87 -43.21 -4.65
C LYS A 808 -22.98 -44.29 -5.29
N PHE A 809 -22.63 -45.36 -4.57
CA PHE A 809 -21.82 -46.46 -5.09
C PHE A 809 -22.46 -47.17 -6.28
N LYS A 810 -23.78 -47.40 -6.25
CA LYS A 810 -24.51 -47.97 -7.40
C LYS A 810 -24.45 -47.03 -8.60
N GLY A 811 -24.63 -45.72 -8.40
CA GLY A 811 -24.48 -44.72 -9.46
C GLY A 811 -23.10 -44.73 -10.10
N GLU A 812 -22.03 -44.74 -9.29
CA GLU A 812 -20.64 -44.82 -9.75
C GLU A 812 -20.36 -46.13 -10.50
N ILE A 813 -20.83 -47.29 -10.01
CA ILE A 813 -20.72 -48.58 -10.71
C ILE A 813 -21.36 -48.52 -12.10
N HIS A 814 -22.53 -47.89 -12.24
CA HIS A 814 -23.17 -47.73 -13.55
C HIS A 814 -22.34 -46.87 -14.51
N GLN A 815 -21.71 -45.80 -14.02
CA GLN A 815 -20.81 -44.98 -14.82
C GLN A 815 -19.57 -45.76 -15.27
N LEU A 816 -18.92 -46.50 -14.35
CA LEU A 816 -17.75 -47.33 -14.63
C LEU A 816 -18.07 -48.45 -15.64
N ASN A 817 -19.25 -49.07 -15.55
CA ASN A 817 -19.68 -50.07 -16.54
C ASN A 817 -19.82 -49.50 -17.95
N ARG A 818 -20.29 -48.25 -18.09
CA ARG A 818 -20.33 -47.58 -19.40
C ARG A 818 -18.95 -47.33 -19.96
N LEU A 819 -18.00 -46.88 -19.12
CA LEU A 819 -16.60 -46.68 -19.53
C LEU A 819 -15.94 -47.99 -19.98
N LEU A 820 -16.11 -49.07 -19.22
CA LEU A 820 -15.58 -50.40 -19.55
C LEU A 820 -16.23 -51.01 -20.81
N ALA A 821 -17.49 -50.68 -21.09
CA ALA A 821 -18.20 -51.16 -22.29
C ALA A 821 -17.71 -50.49 -23.59
N VAL A 822 -17.25 -49.22 -23.53
CA VAL A 822 -16.68 -48.52 -24.68
C VAL A 822 -15.39 -49.19 -25.16
N ASP A 823 -14.53 -49.63 -24.23
CA ASP A 823 -13.27 -50.33 -24.57
C ASP A 823 -13.51 -51.70 -25.23
N SER A 824 -14.53 -52.42 -24.78
CA SER A 824 -14.92 -53.72 -25.35
C SER A 824 -15.45 -53.65 -26.80
N ARG A 825 -16.02 -52.51 -27.21
CA ARG A 825 -16.51 -52.30 -28.59
C ARG A 825 -15.39 -51.90 -29.54
N VAL A 826 -14.37 -51.18 -29.06
CA VAL A 826 -13.21 -50.76 -29.87
C VAL A 826 -12.23 -51.92 -30.10
N THR A 827 -12.05 -52.79 -29.11
CA THR A 827 -11.23 -54.02 -29.24
C THR A 827 -11.87 -55.06 -30.16
N ALA A 828 -13.21 -55.18 -30.18
CA ALA A 828 -13.92 -56.08 -31.11
C ALA A 828 -13.90 -55.57 -32.57
N SER A 829 -13.77 -54.26 -32.80
CA SER A 829 -13.68 -53.65 -34.13
C SER A 829 -12.32 -53.87 -34.80
N SER A 830 -11.25 -54.15 -34.05
CA SER A 830 -9.89 -54.30 -34.56
C SER A 830 -9.50 -55.75 -34.89
N THR A 831 -10.32 -56.72 -34.48
CA THR A 831 -10.09 -58.16 -34.71
C THR A 831 -10.88 -58.76 -35.89
N ASN A 832 -11.77 -58.01 -36.54
CA ASN A 832 -12.65 -58.52 -37.60
C ASN A 832 -12.23 -58.13 -39.03
N THR A 833 -10.93 -57.98 -39.28
CA THR A 833 -10.41 -57.67 -40.64
C THR A 833 -9.33 -58.65 -41.09
N THR A 834 -9.58 -59.94 -40.94
CA THR A 834 -8.96 -61.00 -41.74
C THR A 834 -9.94 -62.16 -41.85
N ASP A 835 -10.07 -62.69 -43.05
CA ASP A 835 -10.87 -63.87 -43.44
C ASP A 835 -12.34 -63.62 -43.86
N ALA A 836 -12.53 -63.29 -45.14
CA ALA A 836 -13.26 -64.16 -46.08
C ALA A 836 -13.29 -63.57 -47.50
N VAL A 837 -12.73 -64.34 -48.43
CA VAL A 837 -12.80 -64.18 -49.89
C VAL A 837 -14.00 -64.99 -50.42
N SER A 838 -14.50 -64.56 -51.59
CA SER A 838 -15.31 -65.25 -52.61
C SER A 838 -16.85 -65.32 -52.49
N GLU A 839 -17.45 -64.68 -53.51
CA GLU A 839 -18.48 -65.20 -54.43
C GLU A 839 -20.00 -65.04 -54.14
N ASN A 840 -20.56 -64.13 -54.94
CA ASN A 840 -21.71 -64.27 -55.85
C ASN A 840 -23.17 -64.41 -55.35
N SER A 841 -23.93 -63.36 -55.72
CA SER A 841 -25.15 -63.39 -56.55
C SER A 841 -26.55 -63.48 -55.91
N ASN A 842 -27.36 -62.49 -56.34
CA ASN A 842 -28.79 -62.50 -56.67
C ASN A 842 -29.89 -62.18 -55.62
N ASN A 843 -30.44 -60.97 -55.83
CA ASN A 843 -31.85 -60.64 -56.14
C ASN A 843 -32.96 -60.55 -55.06
N ASN A 844 -33.66 -59.41 -55.19
CA ASN A 844 -35.11 -59.14 -55.13
C ASN A 844 -35.79 -58.62 -53.84
N ASN A 845 -36.24 -57.35 -53.97
CA ASN A 845 -37.58 -56.81 -53.70
C ASN A 845 -38.29 -57.09 -52.36
N ALA A 846 -38.60 -56.04 -51.59
CA ALA A 846 -39.87 -55.28 -51.68
C ALA A 846 -40.18 -54.46 -50.39
N ALA A 847 -40.41 -53.16 -50.61
CA ALA A 847 -41.29 -52.18 -49.96
C ALA A 847 -41.70 -52.26 -48.46
N GLY A 848 -41.61 -51.11 -47.79
CA GLY A 848 -42.34 -50.83 -46.54
C GLY A 848 -42.02 -49.46 -45.91
N SER A 849 -42.70 -48.42 -46.39
CA SER A 849 -42.65 -47.01 -45.98
C SER A 849 -42.72 -46.72 -44.46
N ASN A 850 -41.99 -45.70 -43.98
CA ASN A 850 -42.60 -44.50 -43.38
C ASN A 850 -41.59 -43.40 -43.00
N THR A 851 -41.90 -42.20 -43.49
CA THR A 851 -41.25 -40.91 -43.30
C THR A 851 -41.76 -40.18 -42.07
N TYR A 852 -40.81 -39.52 -41.38
CA TYR A 852 -40.83 -38.21 -40.71
C TYR A 852 -42.15 -37.63 -40.18
N GLU A 853 -42.14 -37.17 -38.92
CA GLU A 853 -42.25 -35.73 -38.68
C GLU A 853 -41.64 -35.26 -37.34
N ARG A 854 -41.24 -33.98 -37.39
CA ARG A 854 -40.47 -33.13 -36.48
C ARG A 854 -41.43 -32.37 -35.56
N ILE A 855 -40.96 -31.88 -34.40
CA ILE A 855 -41.21 -30.50 -33.89
C ILE A 855 -40.35 -30.24 -32.64
N MET A 856 -39.81 -29.02 -32.56
CA MET A 856 -39.06 -28.42 -31.46
C MET A 856 -39.90 -27.36 -30.70
N VAL A 857 -39.35 -26.95 -29.54
CA VAL A 857 -39.56 -25.69 -28.76
C VAL A 857 -40.76 -25.75 -27.79
N SER A 858 -40.66 -25.51 -26.47
CA SER A 858 -40.27 -24.24 -25.84
C SER A 858 -39.96 -24.35 -24.33
N THR A 859 -39.33 -23.28 -23.85
CA THR A 859 -38.90 -22.81 -22.51
C THR A 859 -39.94 -22.79 -21.38
N SER A 860 -39.45 -22.72 -20.11
CA SER A 860 -40.22 -22.41 -18.89
C SER A 860 -39.45 -21.44 -17.99
N PRO A 861 -40.14 -20.55 -17.23
CA PRO A 861 -39.68 -20.18 -15.89
C PRO A 861 -40.80 -20.07 -14.81
N GLU A 862 -40.33 -20.18 -13.56
CA GLU A 862 -40.82 -19.64 -12.26
C GLU A 862 -42.21 -19.97 -11.69
N SER A 863 -42.22 -20.52 -10.46
CA SER A 863 -43.03 -20.02 -9.33
C SER A 863 -42.60 -20.61 -7.96
N SER A 864 -42.67 -19.76 -6.94
CA SER A 864 -42.27 -19.94 -5.54
C SER A 864 -43.23 -20.82 -4.71
N PRO A 865 -42.81 -21.39 -3.56
CA PRO A 865 -43.68 -22.20 -2.71
C PRO A 865 -44.33 -21.39 -1.58
N SER A 866 -45.59 -21.73 -1.28
CA SER A 866 -46.28 -21.44 -0.02
C SER A 866 -46.73 -22.74 0.64
N ALA A 867 -46.90 -22.65 1.95
CA ALA A 867 -47.78 -23.45 2.81
C ALA A 867 -47.17 -24.51 3.74
N VAL A 868 -47.27 -24.16 5.03
CA VAL A 868 -47.90 -24.94 6.11
C VAL A 868 -47.03 -25.97 6.84
N GLY A 869 -46.82 -25.64 8.12
CA GLY A 869 -46.12 -26.45 9.08
C GLY A 869 -46.90 -27.68 9.54
N THR A 870 -46.14 -28.65 10.04
CA THR A 870 -46.64 -29.70 10.92
C THR A 870 -45.65 -29.90 12.06
N LYS A 871 -46.21 -29.85 13.27
CA LYS A 871 -45.54 -29.99 14.57
C LYS A 871 -44.85 -31.35 14.66
N ARG A 872 -43.60 -31.38 15.15
CA ARG A 872 -43.00 -32.61 15.70
C ARG A 872 -43.57 -32.87 17.10
N PRO A 873 -44.07 -34.07 17.41
CA PRO A 873 -44.30 -34.46 18.79
C PRO A 873 -42.96 -34.70 19.49
N ARG A 874 -42.84 -34.25 20.74
CA ARG A 874 -41.81 -34.69 21.67
C ARG A 874 -42.12 -36.14 22.07
N GLU A 875 -41.30 -37.09 21.63
CA GLU A 875 -41.28 -38.43 22.22
C GLU A 875 -40.42 -38.38 23.49
N GLU A 876 -41.08 -38.33 24.65
CA GLU A 876 -40.46 -38.67 25.92
C GLU A 876 -40.29 -40.21 25.99
N PRO A 877 -39.16 -40.74 26.50
CA PRO A 877 -38.96 -42.17 26.57
C PRO A 877 -39.88 -42.81 27.61
N GLU A 878 -40.69 -43.77 27.16
CA GLU A 878 -41.57 -44.58 27.99
C GLU A 878 -40.73 -45.43 28.95
N VAL A 879 -40.89 -45.20 30.25
CA VAL A 879 -40.15 -45.88 31.32
C VAL A 879 -40.87 -47.17 31.68
N ILE A 880 -40.32 -48.31 31.26
CA ILE A 880 -40.76 -49.61 31.77
C ILE A 880 -40.03 -49.86 33.10
N VAL A 881 -40.77 -49.81 34.21
CA VAL A 881 -40.30 -50.20 35.55
C VAL A 881 -40.52 -51.70 35.71
N ILE A 882 -39.48 -52.44 36.09
CA ILE A 882 -39.60 -53.83 36.54
C ILE A 882 -38.96 -53.85 37.93
N GLU A 883 -39.72 -54.23 38.94
CA GLU A 883 -39.22 -54.54 40.30
C GLU A 883 -38.43 -55.85 40.30
#